data_AF-A0A9D4ZDQ9-F1
#
_entry.id   AF-A0A9D4ZDQ9-F1
#
_cell.length_a   1.000
_cell.length_b   1.000
_cell.length_c   1.000
_cell.angle_alpha   90.00
_cell.angle_beta   90.00
_cell.angle_gamma   90.00
#
_symmetry.space_group_name_H-M   'P 1'
#
loop_
_entity.id
_entity.type
_entity.pdbx_description
1 polymer ?
#
loop_
_entity_poly.entity_id
_entity_poly.type
_entity_poly.pdbx_seq_one_letter_code
_entity_poly.pdbx_strand_id
1 'polypeptide(L)'
;MLARVTQGMCSDQMSPSSQGTLFSAELWDNSSGGLAESQNDGPVAGLFQAGFSSMVQQLSESHNHVAQLECELKSLKEEKLKREYQNHVCVTRLKDQIRILEQKTDLDLEELKRRQNQIEAEVPSLEEQIKSLKYVLHDLNISETLYSELTSIPKESRTIREHILILAYEKMLKYQNDLQSTRHERDTSREALSRANDEVQKLRREMQRSAASDAVEKQAKDKEIEALISRNEQLETELQNISLEVQVSSAKGALYDELRCKLVQLEELLLVKEREKTEASKAFQNISKEKAECEKDLSDKQHCIEVLHLEKVEKVQLQERNKQELDLLRIQIAEAADFEIQMIRRTRDLAVSEYDKAQVALQESRTQKEQLIERINELKLENAKNLSEDGGVSQRESELQRVQEGTYHDLCQAKIENKVLTEKLKSSTQNLLKLESEFTKAVLDFKLELEGANSSLHHYQTGEQLLNEAILNTCKVLSDVNYEAAFGESEVVCSMQGKLDIISTFSKRYKMLQEHFKSVESERETLKLQILGAEEKMDNMIQKMACVDQPRSFLVNSILQKEKELKEALRTKEALWDKLREAIMDKNKANRNLQNLRNDLRRVLEARGNMDSLKQILMEKDPNLGNALSQKLATLKNSPLSL
;
A
#
# COMPACT_ATOMS: atom_id res chain seq x y z
N MET A 1 93.59 -25.14 40.42
CA MET A 1 93.91 -24.49 41.72
C MET A 1 93.81 -22.99 41.51
N LEU A 2 93.27 -22.23 42.49
CA LEU A 2 93.32 -20.75 42.63
C LEU A 2 92.77 -19.92 41.43
N ALA A 3 91.58 -19.30 41.55
CA ALA A 3 91.35 -17.93 42.06
C ALA A 3 91.61 -16.84 40.98
N ARG A 4 90.86 -15.72 40.85
CA ARG A 4 89.77 -15.09 41.64
C ARG A 4 89.14 -13.93 40.81
N VAL A 5 87.91 -13.49 41.16
CA VAL A 5 87.40 -12.09 40.97
C VAL A 5 87.12 -11.65 39.50
N THR A 6 86.05 -10.93 39.12
CA THR A 6 85.13 -10.01 39.82
C THR A 6 83.63 -10.38 39.73
N GLN A 7 82.89 -10.21 40.84
CA GLN A 7 81.46 -9.88 40.80
C GLN A 7 81.30 -8.36 40.57
N GLY A 8 80.26 -7.96 39.83
CA GLY A 8 79.78 -6.58 39.78
C GLY A 8 78.29 -6.56 40.11
N MET A 9 77.91 -5.93 41.23
CA MET A 9 76.51 -5.67 41.57
C MET A 9 76.14 -4.23 41.22
N CYS A 10 74.98 -4.04 40.60
CA CYS A 10 74.10 -2.89 40.79
C CYS A 10 72.68 -3.49 40.80
N SER A 11 71.90 -3.49 41.88
CA SER A 11 71.34 -2.33 42.60
C SER A 11 70.58 -1.39 41.68
N ASP A 12 69.26 -1.60 41.58
CA ASP A 12 68.31 -0.48 41.61
C ASP A 12 67.02 -0.91 42.32
N GLN A 13 66.76 -0.28 43.46
CA GLN A 13 65.45 -0.29 44.10
C GLN A 13 64.68 0.89 43.52
N MET A 14 63.52 0.65 42.90
CA MET A 14 62.57 1.71 42.55
C MET A 14 61.21 1.41 43.17
N SER A 15 60.86 2.26 44.13
CA SER A 15 59.63 2.26 44.92
C SER A 15 58.40 2.53 44.05
N PRO A 16 57.23 1.92 44.34
CA PRO A 16 55.97 2.36 43.78
C PRO A 16 55.42 3.55 44.59
N SER A 17 55.96 4.76 44.37
CA SER A 17 55.40 6.00 44.91
C SER A 17 54.50 6.67 43.86
N SER A 18 53.20 6.39 43.92
CA SER A 18 52.17 7.15 43.20
C SER A 18 50.98 7.34 44.13
N GLN A 19 50.98 8.44 44.87
CA GLN A 19 49.82 8.86 45.66
C GLN A 19 48.66 9.17 44.71
N GLY A 20 47.65 8.30 44.68
CA GLY A 20 46.37 8.60 44.06
C GLY A 20 45.65 9.66 44.89
N THR A 21 45.79 10.92 44.51
CA THR A 21 45.09 12.03 45.16
C THR A 21 43.60 11.91 44.86
N LEU A 22 42.80 11.61 45.89
CA LEU A 22 41.35 11.76 45.85
C LEU A 22 41.03 13.24 45.63
N PHE A 23 40.72 13.62 44.39
CA PHE A 23 40.15 14.92 44.11
C PHE A 23 38.67 14.88 44.48
N SER A 24 38.34 15.47 45.62
CA SER A 24 36.96 15.65 46.08
C SER A 24 36.16 16.41 45.02
N ALA A 25 34.95 15.92 44.74
CA ALA A 25 33.96 16.70 44.00
C ALA A 25 33.50 17.86 44.89
N GLU A 26 34.03 19.06 44.66
CA GLU A 26 33.51 20.27 45.29
C GLU A 26 32.13 20.57 44.76
N LEU A 27 31.15 20.46 45.66
CA LEU A 27 29.76 20.78 45.46
C LEU A 27 29.64 22.28 45.13
N TRP A 28 29.35 22.63 43.87
CA TRP A 28 28.93 23.98 43.52
C TRP A 28 27.47 24.17 43.91
N ASP A 29 27.28 24.45 45.20
CA ASP A 29 25.98 24.73 45.81
C ASP A 29 25.48 26.11 45.35
N ASN A 30 24.75 26.13 44.24
CA ASN A 30 24.35 27.34 43.55
C ASN A 30 23.18 28.00 44.29
N SER A 31 23.51 28.78 45.32
CA SER A 31 22.59 29.55 46.15
C SER A 31 21.89 30.65 45.34
N SER A 32 20.81 30.31 44.63
CA SER A 32 19.92 31.28 44.00
C SER A 32 19.09 32.01 45.07
N GLY A 33 19.58 33.19 45.49
CA GLY A 33 18.89 34.04 46.45
C GLY A 33 17.52 34.49 45.94
N GLY A 34 16.50 34.36 46.79
CA GLY A 34 15.15 34.82 46.48
C GLY A 34 15.08 36.34 46.44
N LEU A 35 14.73 36.90 45.29
CA LEU A 35 14.16 38.25 45.17
C LEU A 35 12.67 38.11 44.88
N ALA A 36 11.86 38.77 45.70
CA ALA A 36 10.42 38.79 45.58
C ALA A 36 9.98 39.91 44.65
N GLU A 37 9.46 39.55 43.48
CA GLU A 37 8.59 40.41 42.66
C GLU A 37 7.33 39.59 42.34
N SER A 38 6.21 39.99 42.90
CA SER A 38 5.26 40.94 42.32
C SER A 38 4.27 40.22 41.41
N GLN A 39 3.01 40.26 41.83
CA GLN A 39 1.90 39.63 41.16
C GLN A 39 1.62 40.25 39.78
N ASN A 40 0.86 39.48 39.00
CA ASN A 40 -0.02 39.95 37.92
C ASN A 40 0.61 40.09 36.53
N ASP A 41 0.74 38.96 35.83
CA ASP A 41 0.84 38.94 34.37
C ASP A 41 0.07 37.74 33.76
N GLY A 42 -0.48 37.94 32.56
CA GLY A 42 -1.48 37.05 31.95
C GLY A 42 -0.95 35.69 31.45
N PRO A 43 -1.83 34.79 30.99
CA PRO A 43 -1.51 33.40 30.63
C PRO A 43 -0.52 33.20 29.46
N VAL A 44 0.00 34.28 28.88
CA VAL A 44 1.02 34.27 27.82
C VAL A 44 2.44 34.37 28.39
N ALA A 45 2.64 35.06 29.53
CA ALA A 45 3.97 35.28 30.12
C ALA A 45 4.61 33.97 30.63
N GLY A 46 3.81 33.09 31.24
CA GLY A 46 4.27 31.80 31.76
C GLY A 46 4.85 30.86 30.70
N LEU A 47 4.37 30.93 29.45
CA LEU A 47 4.92 30.16 28.33
C LEU A 47 6.32 30.63 27.95
N PHE A 48 6.57 31.95 27.97
CA PHE A 48 7.88 32.50 27.65
C PHE A 48 8.91 32.20 28.75
N GLN A 49 8.50 32.28 30.02
CA GLN A 49 9.36 31.94 31.15
C GLN A 49 9.66 30.43 31.24
N ALA A 50 8.69 29.56 30.91
CA ALA A 50 8.92 28.12 30.78
C ALA A 50 9.88 27.81 29.62
N GLY A 51 9.73 28.46 28.46
CA GLY A 51 10.64 28.31 27.32
C GLY A 51 12.06 28.79 27.62
N PHE A 52 12.22 29.92 28.32
CA PHE A 52 13.52 30.43 28.73
C PHE A 52 14.20 29.51 29.75
N SER A 53 13.47 29.04 30.78
CA SER A 53 13.99 28.06 31.74
C SER A 53 14.41 26.75 31.06
N SER A 54 13.64 26.26 30.09
CA SER A 54 14.00 25.08 29.29
C SER A 54 15.28 25.32 28.48
N MET A 55 15.46 26.50 27.88
CA MET A 55 16.68 26.84 27.14
C MET A 55 17.91 26.97 28.06
N VAL A 56 17.76 27.59 29.23
CA VAL A 56 18.84 27.67 30.24
C VAL A 56 19.19 26.27 30.76
N GLN A 57 18.21 25.41 30.99
CA GLN A 57 18.43 24.01 31.36
C GLN A 57 19.17 23.25 30.25
N GLN A 58 18.77 23.38 28.98
CA GLN A 58 19.48 22.78 27.85
C GLN A 58 20.92 23.27 27.70
N LEU A 59 21.17 24.56 27.96
CA LEU A 59 22.53 25.12 27.96
C LEU A 59 23.37 24.58 29.12
N SER A 60 22.78 24.40 30.31
CA SER A 60 23.43 23.76 31.47
C SER A 60 23.75 22.28 31.20
N GLU A 61 22.79 21.52 30.66
CA GLU A 61 22.97 20.12 30.25
C GLU A 61 24.04 19.99 29.15
N SER A 62 24.03 20.90 28.16
CA SER A 62 25.07 20.98 27.13
C SER A 62 26.46 21.29 27.71
N HIS A 63 26.55 22.23 28.66
CA HIS A 63 27.83 22.58 29.30
C HIS A 63 28.38 21.42 30.15
N ASN A 64 27.51 20.73 30.90
CA ASN A 64 27.85 19.52 31.64
C ASN A 64 28.31 18.39 30.71
N HIS A 65 27.67 18.23 29.55
CA HIS A 65 28.09 17.25 28.54
C HIS A 65 29.45 17.62 27.91
N VAL A 66 29.71 18.90 27.62
CA VAL A 66 31.03 19.36 27.16
C VAL A 66 32.10 19.09 28.22
N ALA A 67 31.83 19.36 29.50
CA ALA A 67 32.76 19.08 30.59
C ALA A 67 33.05 17.57 30.75
N GLN A 68 32.04 16.70 30.57
CA GLN A 68 32.22 15.25 30.52
C GLN A 68 33.11 14.83 29.34
N LEU A 69 32.84 15.33 28.13
CA LEU A 69 33.66 15.07 26.94
C LEU A 69 35.10 15.57 27.09
N GLU A 70 35.33 16.71 27.77
CA GLU A 70 36.68 17.19 28.10
C GLU A 70 37.42 16.27 29.08
N CYS A 71 36.73 15.73 30.08
CA CYS A 71 37.28 14.75 31.01
C CYS A 71 37.60 13.41 30.32
N GLU A 72 36.72 12.92 29.44
CA GLU A 72 36.97 11.74 28.60
C GLU A 72 38.13 11.97 27.63
N LEU A 73 38.24 13.15 27.01
CA LEU A 73 39.38 13.51 26.17
C LEU A 73 40.71 13.61 26.94
N LYS A 74 40.68 13.96 28.23
CA LYS A 74 41.87 13.92 29.10
C LYS A 74 42.26 12.48 29.43
N SER A 75 41.32 11.65 29.89
CA SER A 75 41.62 10.25 30.24
C SER A 75 42.09 9.43 29.03
N LEU A 76 41.49 9.63 27.85
CA LEU A 76 41.92 9.00 26.59
C LEU A 76 43.32 9.47 26.15
N LYS A 77 43.69 10.73 26.39
CA LYS A 77 45.07 11.23 26.13
C LYS A 77 46.08 10.57 27.05
N GLU A 78 45.79 10.47 28.35
CA GLU A 78 46.65 9.81 29.32
C GLU A 78 46.81 8.31 29.03
N GLU A 79 45.71 7.62 28.72
CA GLU A 79 45.75 6.20 28.37
C GLU A 79 46.51 5.96 27.06
N LYS A 80 46.34 6.82 26.05
CA LYS A 80 47.13 6.78 24.82
C LYS A 80 48.61 6.97 25.10
N LEU A 81 48.99 7.95 25.91
CA LEU A 81 50.40 8.25 26.25
C LEU A 81 51.02 7.08 27.03
N LYS A 82 50.25 6.44 27.92
CA LYS A 82 50.62 5.21 28.63
C LYS A 82 50.82 4.02 27.68
N ARG A 83 49.94 3.81 26.70
CA ARG A 83 50.08 2.76 25.66
C ARG A 83 51.27 3.03 24.73
N GLU A 84 51.49 4.27 24.33
CA GLU A 84 52.65 4.67 23.52
C GLU A 84 53.97 4.43 24.28
N TYR A 85 54.02 4.75 25.58
CA TYR A 85 55.16 4.44 26.44
C TYR A 85 55.39 2.92 26.58
N GLN A 86 54.34 2.14 26.84
CA GLN A 86 54.43 0.67 26.92
C GLN A 86 54.90 0.04 25.61
N ASN A 87 54.38 0.50 24.47
CA ASN A 87 54.82 0.06 23.14
C ASN A 87 56.27 0.46 22.87
N HIS A 88 56.70 1.66 23.28
CA HIS A 88 58.09 2.09 23.14
C HIS A 88 59.04 1.21 23.96
N VAL A 89 58.71 0.94 25.23
CA VAL A 89 59.50 0.03 26.10
C VAL A 89 59.56 -1.39 25.51
N CYS A 90 58.44 -1.91 24.99
CA CYS A 90 58.39 -3.23 24.36
C CYS A 90 59.26 -3.30 23.09
N VAL A 91 59.15 -2.31 22.20
CA VAL A 91 59.95 -2.23 20.97
C VAL A 91 61.44 -2.07 21.27
N THR A 92 61.81 -1.25 22.26
CA THR A 92 63.21 -1.09 22.67
C THR A 92 63.76 -2.40 23.25
N ARG A 93 63.01 -3.07 24.15
CA ARG A 93 63.40 -4.39 24.69
C ARG A 93 63.60 -5.45 23.59
N LEU A 94 62.73 -5.50 22.59
CA LEU A 94 62.85 -6.44 21.47
C LEU A 94 64.07 -6.12 20.59
N LYS A 95 64.35 -4.83 20.34
CA LYS A 95 65.57 -4.41 19.63
C LYS A 95 66.85 -4.77 20.38
N ASP A 96 66.88 -4.58 21.70
CA ASP A 96 68.03 -4.94 22.53
C ASP A 96 68.24 -6.46 22.55
N GLN A 97 67.16 -7.26 22.61
CA GLN A 97 67.25 -8.72 22.48
C GLN A 97 67.80 -9.17 21.12
N ILE A 98 67.34 -8.57 20.02
CA ILE A 98 67.88 -8.84 18.67
C ILE A 98 69.37 -8.49 18.63
N ARG A 99 69.76 -7.31 19.11
CA ARG A 99 71.17 -6.86 19.12
C ARG A 99 72.08 -7.76 19.96
N ILE A 100 71.61 -8.27 21.10
CA ILE A 100 72.36 -9.22 21.94
C ILE A 100 72.53 -10.56 21.21
N LEU A 101 71.50 -11.03 20.48
CA LEU A 101 71.59 -12.26 19.69
C LEU A 101 72.55 -12.10 18.51
N GLU A 102 72.49 -10.98 17.77
CA GLU A 102 73.42 -10.64 16.68
C GLU A 102 74.88 -10.61 17.18
N GLN A 103 75.16 -9.86 18.25
CA GLN A 103 76.48 -9.80 18.87
C GLN A 103 76.98 -11.16 19.34
N LYS A 104 76.10 -12.01 19.88
CA LYS A 104 76.47 -13.37 20.25
C LYS A 104 76.84 -14.20 19.03
N THR A 105 76.04 -14.15 17.96
CA THR A 105 76.36 -14.90 16.73
C THR A 105 77.65 -14.44 16.07
N ASP A 106 77.99 -13.15 16.13
CA ASP A 106 79.26 -12.63 15.64
C ASP A 106 80.45 -13.14 16.47
N LEU A 107 80.35 -13.11 17.81
CA LEU A 107 81.38 -13.66 18.70
C LEU A 107 81.58 -15.17 18.52
N ASP A 108 80.48 -15.92 18.39
CA ASP A 108 80.51 -17.37 18.14
C ASP A 108 81.17 -17.66 16.76
N LEU A 109 80.88 -16.87 15.73
CA LEU A 109 81.52 -16.96 14.40
C LEU A 109 83.01 -16.60 14.43
N GLU A 110 83.41 -15.58 15.19
CA GLU A 110 84.82 -15.21 15.37
C GLU A 110 85.59 -16.27 16.16
N GLU A 111 84.98 -16.92 17.17
CA GLU A 111 85.59 -18.03 17.89
C GLU A 111 85.77 -19.26 16.99
N LEU A 112 84.77 -19.58 16.17
CA LEU A 112 84.87 -20.67 15.19
C LEU A 112 85.97 -20.40 14.16
N LYS A 113 86.07 -19.17 13.63
CA LYS A 113 87.17 -18.77 12.73
C LYS A 113 88.54 -18.86 13.41
N ARG A 114 88.65 -18.41 14.67
CA ARG A 114 89.91 -18.54 15.44
C ARG A 114 90.31 -20.00 15.65
N ARG A 115 89.35 -20.89 16.00
CA ARG A 115 89.60 -22.33 16.11
C ARG A 115 90.02 -22.95 14.78
N GLN A 116 89.33 -22.61 13.69
CA GLN A 116 89.69 -23.09 12.35
C GLN A 116 91.13 -22.69 11.99
N ASN A 117 91.46 -21.40 12.11
CA ASN A 117 92.80 -20.90 11.81
C ASN A 117 93.89 -21.54 12.69
N GLN A 118 93.57 -21.82 13.97
CA GLN A 118 94.50 -22.51 14.87
C GLN A 118 94.75 -23.96 14.42
N ILE A 119 93.69 -24.71 14.09
CA ILE A 119 93.82 -26.08 13.57
C ILE A 119 94.61 -26.09 12.25
N GLU A 120 94.31 -25.17 11.33
CA GLU A 120 95.00 -25.03 10.05
C GLU A 120 96.50 -24.65 10.22
N ALA A 121 96.85 -23.90 11.27
CA ALA A 121 98.24 -23.58 11.61
C ALA A 121 98.99 -24.73 12.31
N GLU A 122 98.30 -25.59 13.05
CA GLU A 122 98.88 -26.76 13.71
C GLU A 122 99.13 -27.93 12.74
N VAL A 123 98.33 -28.05 11.67
CA VAL A 123 98.43 -29.13 10.66
C VAL A 123 99.85 -29.27 10.05
N PRO A 124 100.53 -28.23 9.55
CA PRO A 124 101.88 -28.36 8.98
C PRO A 124 102.91 -28.90 9.98
N SER A 125 102.84 -28.47 11.25
CA SER A 125 103.72 -28.98 12.31
C SER A 125 103.44 -30.45 12.60
N LEU A 126 102.17 -30.86 12.63
CA LEU A 126 101.80 -32.26 12.79
C LEU A 126 102.24 -33.11 11.59
N GLU A 127 102.16 -32.60 10.37
CA GLU A 127 102.70 -33.27 9.18
C GLU A 127 104.22 -33.46 9.24
N GLU A 128 104.97 -32.47 9.72
CA GLU A 128 106.42 -32.55 9.89
C GLU A 128 106.83 -33.50 11.03
N GLN A 129 106.09 -33.50 12.15
CA GLN A 129 106.23 -34.49 13.21
C GLN A 129 105.93 -35.91 12.70
N ILE A 130 104.88 -36.09 11.89
CA ILE A 130 104.56 -37.38 11.26
C ILE A 130 105.66 -37.79 10.28
N LYS A 131 106.26 -36.87 9.52
CA LYS A 131 107.41 -37.16 8.63
C LYS A 131 108.63 -37.60 9.44
N SER A 132 109.03 -36.87 10.48
CA SER A 132 110.19 -37.22 11.30
C SER A 132 110.00 -38.53 12.08
N LEU A 133 108.80 -38.76 12.65
CA LEU A 133 108.45 -40.04 13.25
C LEU A 133 108.46 -41.18 12.23
N LYS A 134 107.99 -40.98 11.00
CA LYS A 134 108.10 -41.98 9.93
C LYS A 134 109.56 -42.34 9.60
N TYR A 135 110.48 -41.37 9.59
CA TYR A 135 111.91 -41.65 9.42
C TYR A 135 112.47 -42.49 10.58
N VAL A 136 112.18 -42.12 11.83
CA VAL A 136 112.66 -42.88 13.02
C VAL A 136 112.03 -44.28 13.10
N LEU A 137 110.77 -44.42 12.71
CA LEU A 137 110.06 -45.70 12.69
C LEU A 137 110.42 -46.58 11.47
N HIS A 138 111.09 -46.03 10.45
CA HIS A 138 111.50 -46.81 9.27
C HIS A 138 112.42 -47.98 9.65
N ASP A 139 113.33 -47.77 10.61
CA ASP A 139 114.27 -48.79 11.11
C ASP A 139 113.61 -49.81 12.07
N LEU A 140 112.36 -49.55 12.48
CA LEU A 140 111.53 -50.42 13.32
C LEU A 140 110.43 -51.14 12.52
N ASN A 141 110.38 -50.94 11.20
CA ASN A 141 109.35 -51.51 10.34
C ASN A 141 109.70 -52.95 9.97
N ILE A 142 108.91 -53.90 10.47
CA ILE A 142 109.15 -55.35 10.39
C ILE A 142 108.11 -55.96 9.46
N SER A 143 108.51 -56.91 8.60
CA SER A 143 107.54 -57.68 7.82
C SER A 143 106.79 -58.68 8.71
N GLU A 144 105.55 -59.00 8.35
CA GLU A 144 104.75 -60.01 9.05
C GLU A 144 105.46 -61.37 9.17
N THR A 145 106.30 -61.71 8.19
CA THR A 145 107.19 -62.88 8.22
C THR A 145 108.22 -62.79 9.35
N LEU A 146 108.94 -61.67 9.45
CA LEU A 146 109.97 -61.46 10.47
C LEU A 146 109.35 -61.31 11.87
N TYR A 147 108.13 -60.75 12.00
CA TYR A 147 107.37 -60.81 13.25
C TYR A 147 107.06 -62.26 13.67
N SER A 148 106.64 -63.10 12.72
CA SER A 148 106.34 -64.51 12.96
C SER A 148 107.60 -65.31 13.36
N GLU A 149 108.73 -65.02 12.72
CA GLU A 149 110.03 -65.60 13.08
C GLU A 149 110.47 -65.15 14.49
N LEU A 150 110.45 -63.86 14.79
CA LEU A 150 110.86 -63.32 16.09
C LEU A 150 109.92 -63.75 17.24
N THR A 151 108.63 -63.97 16.98
CA THR A 151 107.69 -64.47 17.98
C THR A 151 107.84 -65.97 18.25
N SER A 152 108.43 -66.74 17.33
CA SER A 152 108.74 -68.17 17.54
C SER A 152 109.91 -68.40 18.53
N ILE A 153 110.81 -67.42 18.68
CA ILE A 153 111.93 -67.47 19.64
C ILE A 153 111.37 -67.36 21.08
N PRO A 154 111.77 -68.21 22.05
CA PRO A 154 111.36 -68.06 23.46
C PRO A 154 111.70 -66.68 24.05
N LYS A 155 110.86 -66.15 24.94
CA LYS A 155 111.00 -64.76 25.44
C LYS A 155 112.33 -64.53 26.17
N GLU A 156 112.82 -65.57 26.83
CA GLU A 156 114.03 -65.61 27.64
C GLU A 156 115.31 -65.53 26.79
N SER A 157 115.22 -65.91 25.50
CA SER A 157 116.33 -65.89 24.55
C SER A 157 116.27 -64.75 23.54
N ARG A 158 115.25 -63.88 23.59
CA ARG A 158 115.15 -62.69 22.73
C ARG A 158 116.09 -61.60 23.23
N THR A 159 116.80 -60.96 22.31
CA THR A 159 117.50 -59.71 22.57
C THR A 159 116.51 -58.57 22.83
N ILE A 160 116.95 -57.53 23.54
CA ILE A 160 116.15 -56.33 23.82
C ILE A 160 115.65 -55.69 22.50
N ARG A 161 116.47 -55.71 21.45
CA ARG A 161 116.10 -55.21 20.11
C ARG A 161 114.90 -55.98 19.55
N GLU A 162 114.95 -57.31 19.55
CA GLU A 162 113.86 -58.15 19.03
C GLU A 162 112.57 -57.99 19.85
N HIS A 163 112.68 -57.81 21.16
CA HIS A 163 111.51 -57.55 22.01
C HIS A 163 110.87 -56.19 21.71
N ILE A 164 111.66 -55.12 21.55
CA ILE A 164 111.17 -53.79 21.16
C ILE A 164 110.53 -53.85 19.75
N LEU A 165 111.15 -54.57 18.82
CA LEU A 165 110.65 -54.78 17.46
C LEU A 165 109.26 -55.44 17.47
N ILE A 166 109.07 -56.54 18.19
CA ILE A 166 107.76 -57.21 18.35
C ILE A 166 106.70 -56.25 18.92
N LEU A 167 107.02 -55.51 19.98
CA LEU A 167 106.08 -54.56 20.60
C LEU A 167 105.75 -53.36 19.70
N ALA A 168 106.71 -52.92 18.86
CA ALA A 168 106.48 -51.88 17.86
C ALA A 168 105.52 -52.37 16.77
N TYR A 169 105.73 -53.59 16.26
CA TYR A 169 104.84 -54.22 15.28
C TYR A 169 103.41 -54.37 15.81
N GLU A 170 103.22 -54.90 17.01
CA GLU A 170 101.88 -55.09 17.62
C GLU A 170 101.14 -53.76 17.80
N LYS A 171 101.83 -52.69 18.22
CA LYS A 171 101.25 -51.35 18.30
C LYS A 171 100.94 -50.76 16.92
N MET A 172 101.83 -50.92 15.96
CA MET A 172 101.60 -50.45 14.58
C MET A 172 100.42 -51.17 13.92
N LEU A 173 100.31 -52.49 14.09
CA LEU A 173 99.18 -53.29 13.60
C LEU A 173 97.86 -52.83 14.23
N LYS A 174 97.84 -52.56 15.54
CA LYS A 174 96.67 -51.97 16.20
C LYS A 174 96.29 -50.62 15.58
N TYR A 175 97.23 -49.70 15.43
CA TYR A 175 96.95 -48.39 14.83
C TYR A 175 96.53 -48.48 13.35
N GLN A 176 97.03 -49.46 12.60
CA GLN A 176 96.57 -49.74 11.24
C GLN A 176 95.11 -50.20 11.22
N ASN A 177 94.71 -51.09 12.14
CA ASN A 177 93.32 -51.54 12.28
C ASN A 177 92.39 -50.39 12.71
N ASP A 178 92.79 -49.58 13.71
CA ASP A 178 92.03 -48.39 14.15
C ASP A 178 91.87 -47.38 12.99
N LEU A 179 92.92 -47.20 12.16
CA LEU A 179 92.90 -46.35 10.96
C LEU A 179 92.07 -46.93 9.81
N GLN A 180 91.92 -48.24 9.71
CA GLN A 180 90.98 -48.87 8.77
C GLN A 180 89.52 -48.71 9.25
N SER A 181 89.24 -48.91 10.55
CA SER A 181 87.89 -48.70 11.13
C SER A 181 87.41 -47.27 10.90
N THR A 182 88.23 -46.27 11.30
CA THR A 182 87.89 -44.85 11.13
C THR A 182 87.73 -44.43 9.66
N ARG A 183 88.46 -45.05 8.72
CA ARG A 183 88.21 -44.86 7.27
C ARG A 183 86.86 -45.42 6.84
N HIS A 184 86.50 -46.62 7.30
CA HIS A 184 85.22 -47.25 6.99
C HIS A 184 84.04 -46.46 7.59
N GLU A 185 84.17 -45.97 8.82
CA GLU A 185 83.20 -45.08 9.48
C GLU A 185 83.01 -43.76 8.73
N ARG A 186 84.13 -43.14 8.29
CA ARG A 186 84.11 -41.93 7.44
C ARG A 186 83.36 -42.17 6.13
N ASP A 187 83.66 -43.26 5.45
CA ASP A 187 83.07 -43.55 4.14
C ASP A 187 81.57 -43.90 4.27
N THR A 188 81.19 -44.66 5.30
CA THR A 188 79.79 -44.90 5.68
C THR A 188 79.04 -43.59 5.99
N SER A 189 79.68 -42.68 6.73
CA SER A 189 79.11 -41.36 7.06
C SER A 189 78.95 -40.48 5.81
N ARG A 190 79.90 -40.55 4.87
CA ARG A 190 79.84 -39.83 3.59
C ARG A 190 78.71 -40.34 2.70
N GLU A 191 78.48 -41.65 2.64
CA GLU A 191 77.35 -42.23 1.93
C GLU A 191 76.00 -41.87 2.56
N ALA A 192 75.92 -41.84 3.90
CA ALA A 192 74.73 -41.40 4.62
C ALA A 192 74.42 -39.92 4.33
N LEU A 193 75.45 -39.06 4.34
CA LEU A 193 75.32 -37.65 3.97
C LEU A 193 74.86 -37.46 2.51
N SER A 194 75.39 -38.27 1.58
CA SER A 194 74.96 -38.24 0.17
C SER A 194 73.48 -38.59 0.03
N ARG A 195 73.04 -39.69 0.66
CA ARG A 195 71.63 -40.12 0.67
C ARG A 195 70.70 -39.06 1.25
N ALA A 196 71.08 -38.43 2.37
CA ALA A 196 70.30 -37.35 2.97
C ALA A 196 70.22 -36.11 2.05
N ASN A 197 71.29 -35.77 1.33
CA ASN A 197 71.30 -34.66 0.38
C ASN A 197 70.41 -34.93 -0.85
N ASP A 198 70.40 -36.17 -1.35
CA ASP A 198 69.52 -36.59 -2.44
C ASP A 198 68.03 -36.54 -2.02
N GLU A 199 67.73 -36.94 -0.79
CA GLU A 199 66.39 -36.83 -0.20
C GLU A 199 65.96 -35.37 -0.03
N VAL A 200 66.82 -34.48 0.48
CA VAL A 200 66.56 -33.03 0.56
C VAL A 200 66.33 -32.43 -0.84
N GLN A 201 67.07 -32.87 -1.87
CA GLN A 201 66.80 -32.44 -3.25
C GLN A 201 65.45 -32.94 -3.77
N LYS A 202 65.07 -34.18 -3.46
CA LYS A 202 63.77 -34.75 -3.82
C LYS A 202 62.63 -33.94 -3.17
N LEU A 203 62.70 -33.72 -1.86
CA LEU A 203 61.70 -32.94 -1.10
C LEU A 203 61.61 -31.49 -1.61
N ARG A 204 62.73 -30.85 -1.98
CA ARG A 204 62.71 -29.52 -2.61
C ARG A 204 61.96 -29.51 -3.95
N ARG A 205 62.15 -30.53 -4.79
CA ARG A 205 61.43 -30.67 -6.08
C ARG A 205 59.94 -30.94 -5.87
N GLU A 206 59.58 -31.75 -4.86
CA GLU A 206 58.20 -32.02 -4.49
C GLU A 206 57.50 -30.77 -3.95
N MET A 207 58.15 -30.02 -3.06
CA MET A 207 57.66 -28.72 -2.57
C MET A 207 57.46 -27.70 -3.70
N GLN A 208 58.39 -27.63 -4.66
CA GLN A 208 58.24 -26.77 -5.85
C GLN A 208 57.06 -27.18 -6.74
N ARG A 209 56.83 -28.49 -6.91
CA ARG A 209 55.66 -29.01 -7.65
C ARG A 209 54.35 -28.71 -6.93
N SER A 210 54.30 -28.88 -5.61
CA SER A 210 53.13 -28.51 -4.79
C SER A 210 52.83 -27.02 -4.94
N ALA A 211 53.81 -26.15 -4.71
CA ALA A 211 53.63 -24.70 -4.83
C ALA A 211 53.19 -24.25 -6.23
N ALA A 212 53.64 -24.93 -7.30
CA ALA A 212 53.15 -24.70 -8.66
C ALA A 212 51.70 -25.18 -8.85
N SER A 213 51.33 -26.33 -8.29
CA SER A 213 49.94 -26.83 -8.29
C SER A 213 49.00 -25.88 -7.53
N ASP A 214 49.40 -25.45 -6.33
CA ASP A 214 48.65 -24.53 -5.48
C ASP A 214 48.43 -23.17 -6.18
N ALA A 215 49.44 -22.69 -6.94
CA ALA A 215 49.33 -21.47 -7.73
C ALA A 215 48.33 -21.60 -8.89
N VAL A 216 48.28 -22.75 -9.56
CA VAL A 216 47.30 -23.03 -10.64
C VAL A 216 45.89 -23.19 -10.06
N GLU A 217 45.74 -23.90 -8.95
CA GLU A 217 44.44 -24.05 -8.28
C GLU A 217 43.92 -22.70 -7.77
N LYS A 218 44.80 -21.87 -7.21
CA LYS A 218 44.45 -20.51 -6.82
C LYS A 218 44.01 -19.69 -8.04
N GLN A 219 44.74 -19.73 -9.16
CA GLN A 219 44.34 -19.01 -10.38
C GLN A 219 42.99 -19.50 -10.94
N ALA A 220 42.67 -20.79 -10.79
CA ALA A 220 41.36 -21.32 -11.17
C ALA A 220 40.23 -20.77 -10.26
N LYS A 221 40.47 -20.74 -8.94
CA LYS A 221 39.54 -20.14 -7.96
C LYS A 221 39.36 -18.64 -8.13
N ASP A 222 40.44 -17.90 -8.40
CA ASP A 222 40.38 -16.46 -8.66
C ASP A 222 39.51 -16.17 -9.91
N LYS A 223 39.61 -16.99 -10.98
CA LYS A 223 38.72 -16.90 -12.17
C LYS A 223 37.27 -17.28 -11.89
N GLU A 224 37.03 -18.27 -11.03
CA GLU A 224 35.68 -18.63 -10.60
C GLU A 224 35.03 -17.49 -9.81
N ILE A 225 35.79 -16.82 -8.94
CA ILE A 225 35.36 -15.62 -8.21
C ILE A 225 35.05 -14.47 -9.18
N GLU A 226 35.91 -14.20 -10.17
CA GLU A 226 35.65 -13.18 -11.21
C GLU A 226 34.37 -13.48 -12.02
N ALA A 227 34.11 -14.74 -12.36
CA ALA A 227 32.90 -15.16 -13.05
C ALA A 227 31.64 -15.01 -12.17
N LEU A 228 31.74 -15.31 -10.87
CA LEU A 228 30.65 -15.12 -9.91
C LEU A 228 30.35 -13.64 -9.64
N ILE A 229 31.38 -12.78 -9.58
CA ILE A 229 31.22 -11.31 -9.50
C ILE A 229 30.50 -10.80 -10.73
N SER A 230 30.98 -11.16 -11.94
CA SER A 230 30.36 -10.76 -13.21
C SER A 230 28.89 -11.20 -13.31
N ARG A 231 28.56 -12.38 -12.77
CA ARG A 231 27.17 -12.88 -12.71
C ARG A 231 26.32 -12.11 -11.69
N ASN A 232 26.87 -11.74 -10.54
CA ASN A 232 26.15 -10.93 -9.55
C ASN A 232 25.87 -9.53 -10.09
N GLU A 233 26.83 -8.90 -10.77
CA GLU A 233 26.62 -7.61 -11.45
C GLU A 233 25.50 -7.69 -12.49
N GLN A 234 25.44 -8.77 -13.29
CA GLN A 234 24.33 -9.03 -14.22
C GLN A 234 22.99 -9.15 -13.49
N LEU A 235 22.91 -9.98 -12.44
CA LEU A 235 21.69 -10.17 -11.64
C LEU A 235 21.24 -8.88 -10.93
N GLU A 236 22.16 -8.04 -10.48
CA GLU A 236 21.85 -6.71 -9.93
C GLU A 236 21.24 -5.79 -10.99
N THR A 237 21.76 -5.78 -12.22
CA THR A 237 21.15 -5.01 -13.33
C THR A 237 19.78 -5.56 -13.75
N GLU A 238 19.59 -6.88 -13.78
CA GLU A 238 18.28 -7.51 -14.02
C GLU A 238 17.27 -7.14 -12.93
N LEU A 239 17.67 -7.17 -11.66
CA LEU A 239 16.83 -6.77 -10.52
C LEU A 239 16.44 -5.29 -10.61
N GLN A 240 17.38 -4.40 -10.96
CA GLN A 240 17.10 -2.98 -11.18
C GLN A 240 16.10 -2.77 -12.33
N ASN A 241 16.27 -3.49 -13.45
CA ASN A 241 15.35 -3.43 -14.60
C ASN A 241 13.93 -3.91 -14.21
N ILE A 242 13.81 -5.05 -13.51
CA ILE A 242 12.52 -5.57 -13.02
C ILE A 242 11.88 -4.57 -12.03
N SER A 243 12.68 -3.93 -11.17
CA SER A 243 12.18 -2.89 -10.26
C SER A 243 11.58 -1.70 -11.03
N LEU A 244 12.23 -1.25 -12.10
CA LEU A 244 11.71 -0.20 -12.99
C LEU A 244 10.45 -0.66 -13.73
N GLU A 245 10.38 -1.90 -14.21
CA GLU A 245 9.17 -2.45 -14.84
C GLU A 245 7.98 -2.52 -13.88
N VAL A 246 8.22 -2.88 -12.61
CA VAL A 246 7.19 -2.85 -11.54
C VAL A 246 6.73 -1.42 -11.26
N GLN A 247 7.65 -0.44 -11.18
CA GLN A 247 7.29 0.98 -11.02
C GLN A 247 6.46 1.51 -12.21
N VAL A 248 6.85 1.19 -13.44
CA VAL A 248 6.11 1.56 -14.66
C VAL A 248 4.73 0.89 -14.68
N SER A 249 4.62 -0.37 -14.26
CA SER A 249 3.35 -1.10 -14.21
C SER A 249 2.43 -0.56 -13.11
N SER A 250 2.98 -0.16 -11.96
CA SER A 250 2.26 0.54 -10.90
C SER A 250 1.72 1.90 -11.36
N ALA A 251 2.56 2.70 -12.04
CA ALA A 251 2.14 3.98 -12.62
C ALA A 251 1.06 3.82 -13.70
N LYS A 252 1.15 2.78 -14.55
CA LYS A 252 0.08 2.40 -15.48
C LYS A 252 -1.22 2.03 -14.75
N GLY A 253 -1.13 1.26 -13.66
CA GLY A 253 -2.27 0.92 -12.81
C GLY A 253 -2.99 2.17 -12.28
N ALA A 254 -2.25 3.09 -11.67
CA ALA A 254 -2.80 4.36 -11.18
C ALA A 254 -3.47 5.19 -12.30
N LEU A 255 -2.90 5.22 -13.50
CA LEU A 255 -3.52 5.89 -14.66
C LEU A 255 -4.80 5.18 -15.13
N TYR A 256 -4.87 3.85 -15.08
CA TYR A 256 -6.10 3.11 -15.38
C TYR A 256 -7.18 3.38 -14.32
N ASP A 257 -6.83 3.46 -13.04
CA ASP A 257 -7.76 3.81 -11.96
C ASP A 257 -8.28 5.25 -12.11
N GLU A 258 -7.41 6.22 -12.43
CA GLU A 258 -7.84 7.58 -12.77
C GLU A 258 -8.80 7.63 -13.98
N LEU A 259 -8.48 6.90 -15.05
CA LEU A 259 -9.33 6.82 -16.23
C LEU A 259 -10.67 6.16 -15.91
N ARG A 260 -10.68 5.14 -15.05
CA ARG A 260 -11.90 4.48 -14.57
C ARG A 260 -12.75 5.43 -13.72
N CYS A 261 -12.15 6.21 -12.82
CA CYS A 261 -12.86 7.25 -12.07
C CYS A 261 -13.46 8.32 -12.99
N LYS A 262 -12.71 8.80 -13.99
CA LYS A 262 -13.21 9.74 -15.02
C LYS A 262 -14.34 9.13 -15.85
N LEU A 263 -14.25 7.84 -16.19
CA LEU A 263 -15.29 7.12 -16.92
C LEU A 263 -16.58 7.02 -16.10
N VAL A 264 -16.51 6.63 -14.82
CA VAL A 264 -17.68 6.60 -13.92
C VAL A 264 -18.30 7.98 -13.77
N GLN A 265 -17.50 9.04 -13.61
CA GLN A 265 -17.99 10.43 -13.57
C GLN A 265 -18.71 10.84 -14.87
N LEU A 266 -18.20 10.41 -16.03
CA LEU A 266 -18.84 10.65 -17.32
C LEU A 266 -20.12 9.85 -17.50
N GLU A 267 -20.19 8.61 -17.01
CA GLU A 267 -21.41 7.79 -16.99
C GLU A 267 -22.49 8.41 -16.10
N GLU A 268 -22.13 8.88 -14.90
CA GLU A 268 -23.03 9.61 -13.99
C GLU A 268 -23.55 10.90 -14.64
N LEU A 269 -22.67 11.70 -15.27
CA LEU A 269 -23.06 12.91 -15.99
C LEU A 269 -23.96 12.60 -17.19
N LEU A 270 -23.69 11.53 -17.94
CA LEU A 270 -24.52 11.08 -19.06
C LEU A 270 -25.91 10.70 -18.55
N LEU A 271 -26.00 9.95 -17.44
CA LEU A 271 -27.26 9.54 -16.82
C LEU A 271 -28.06 10.76 -16.30
N VAL A 272 -27.39 11.77 -15.75
CA VAL A 272 -28.02 13.06 -15.42
C VAL A 272 -28.55 13.76 -16.69
N LYS A 273 -27.78 13.81 -17.78
CA LYS A 273 -28.23 14.39 -19.05
C LYS A 273 -29.36 13.60 -19.72
N GLU A 274 -29.43 12.29 -19.53
CA GLU A 274 -30.57 11.50 -19.95
C GLU A 274 -31.82 11.81 -19.13
N ARG A 275 -31.69 11.98 -17.80
CA ARG A 275 -32.81 12.44 -16.96
C ARG A 275 -33.30 13.82 -17.42
N GLU A 276 -32.41 14.81 -17.54
CA GLU A 276 -32.74 16.14 -18.08
C GLU A 276 -33.43 16.05 -19.44
N LYS A 277 -32.95 15.20 -20.35
CA LYS A 277 -33.57 14.97 -21.67
C LYS A 277 -34.96 14.36 -21.55
N THR A 278 -35.20 13.41 -20.65
CA THR A 278 -36.54 12.84 -20.45
C THR A 278 -37.50 13.85 -19.81
N GLU A 279 -37.01 14.70 -18.90
CA GLU A 279 -37.78 15.79 -18.30
C GLU A 279 -38.13 16.87 -19.34
N ALA A 280 -37.16 17.30 -20.14
CA ALA A 280 -37.38 18.19 -21.27
C ALA A 280 -38.35 17.60 -22.31
N SER A 281 -38.27 16.29 -22.58
CA SER A 281 -39.22 15.61 -23.46
C SER A 281 -40.64 15.54 -22.89
N LYS A 282 -40.80 15.35 -21.57
CA LYS A 282 -42.09 15.42 -20.88
C LYS A 282 -42.64 16.84 -20.90
N ALA A 283 -41.81 17.84 -20.62
CA ALA A 283 -42.18 19.25 -20.69
C ALA A 283 -42.62 19.64 -22.11
N PHE A 284 -41.88 19.23 -23.14
CA PHE A 284 -42.26 19.43 -24.54
C PHE A 284 -43.58 18.74 -24.90
N GLN A 285 -43.81 17.51 -24.42
CA GLN A 285 -45.08 16.81 -24.62
C GLN A 285 -46.25 17.52 -23.91
N ASN A 286 -46.04 18.06 -22.71
CA ASN A 286 -47.06 18.84 -22.00
C ASN A 286 -47.36 20.16 -22.71
N ILE A 287 -46.33 20.92 -23.10
CA ILE A 287 -46.48 22.15 -23.92
C ILE A 287 -47.20 21.83 -25.24
N SER A 288 -46.94 20.67 -25.86
CA SER A 288 -47.65 20.25 -27.07
C SER A 288 -49.11 19.89 -26.83
N LYS A 289 -49.48 19.40 -25.63
CA LYS A 289 -50.88 19.17 -25.23
C LYS A 289 -51.59 20.49 -24.92
N GLU A 290 -50.97 21.34 -24.10
CA GLU A 290 -51.47 22.68 -23.77
C GLU A 290 -51.68 23.51 -25.04
N LYS A 291 -50.75 23.44 -26.02
CA LYS A 291 -50.92 24.05 -27.34
C LYS A 291 -52.12 23.48 -28.10
N ALA A 292 -52.30 22.16 -28.13
CA ALA A 292 -53.44 21.54 -28.81
C ALA A 292 -54.79 21.86 -28.13
N GLU A 293 -54.80 21.96 -26.80
CA GLU A 293 -55.95 22.41 -26.01
C GLU A 293 -56.26 23.89 -26.30
N CYS A 294 -55.24 24.77 -26.34
CA CYS A 294 -55.40 26.16 -26.74
C CYS A 294 -55.85 26.34 -28.20
N GLU A 295 -55.36 25.50 -29.13
CA GLU A 295 -55.81 25.50 -30.53
C GLU A 295 -57.26 25.04 -30.65
N LYS A 296 -57.67 24.03 -29.87
CA LYS A 296 -59.06 23.61 -29.76
C LYS A 296 -59.94 24.70 -29.15
N ASP A 297 -59.56 25.27 -28.01
CA ASP A 297 -60.28 26.37 -27.36
C ASP A 297 -60.42 27.56 -28.32
N LEU A 298 -59.37 27.90 -29.07
CA LEU A 298 -59.41 28.95 -30.09
C LEU A 298 -60.36 28.62 -31.23
N SER A 299 -60.41 27.36 -31.69
CA SER A 299 -61.41 26.88 -32.66
C SER A 299 -62.83 26.94 -32.11
N ASP A 300 -63.04 26.54 -30.84
CA ASP A 300 -64.35 26.59 -30.17
C ASP A 300 -64.79 28.06 -29.98
N LYS A 301 -63.86 28.99 -29.67
CA LYS A 301 -64.14 30.43 -29.64
C LYS A 301 -64.43 31.00 -31.04
N GLN A 302 -63.70 30.57 -32.08
CA GLN A 302 -64.00 30.96 -33.46
C GLN A 302 -65.41 30.51 -33.86
N HIS A 303 -65.79 29.26 -33.56
CA HIS A 303 -67.13 28.77 -33.82
C HIS A 303 -68.21 29.53 -33.03
N CYS A 304 -67.97 29.85 -31.74
CA CYS A 304 -68.86 30.73 -30.98
C CYS A 304 -68.99 32.14 -31.61
N ILE A 305 -67.90 32.71 -32.15
CA ILE A 305 -67.94 33.99 -32.86
C ILE A 305 -68.75 33.88 -34.15
N GLU A 306 -68.61 32.79 -34.91
CA GLU A 306 -69.42 32.52 -36.11
C GLU A 306 -70.90 32.39 -35.78
N VAL A 307 -71.26 31.64 -34.74
CA VAL A 307 -72.65 31.50 -34.28
C VAL A 307 -73.21 32.85 -33.83
N LEU A 308 -72.49 33.62 -33.02
CA LEU A 308 -72.90 34.97 -32.62
C LEU A 308 -73.00 35.94 -33.82
N HIS A 309 -72.19 35.74 -34.86
CA HIS A 309 -72.28 36.52 -36.09
C HIS A 309 -73.53 36.14 -36.91
N LEU A 310 -73.87 34.85 -36.99
CA LEU A 310 -75.12 34.36 -37.59
C LEU A 310 -76.35 34.86 -36.83
N GLU A 311 -76.38 34.74 -35.49
CA GLU A 311 -77.45 35.28 -34.64
C GLU A 311 -77.60 36.81 -34.82
N LYS A 312 -76.49 37.54 -34.94
CA LYS A 312 -76.51 38.99 -35.21
C LYS A 312 -77.10 39.30 -36.59
N VAL A 313 -76.76 38.53 -37.62
CA VAL A 313 -77.34 38.67 -38.96
C VAL A 313 -78.83 38.33 -38.96
N GLU A 314 -79.23 37.23 -38.31
CA GLU A 314 -80.64 36.85 -38.16
C GLU A 314 -81.44 37.91 -37.39
N LYS A 315 -80.87 38.46 -36.31
CA LYS A 315 -81.48 39.57 -35.56
C LYS A 315 -81.67 40.82 -36.42
N VAL A 316 -80.72 41.15 -37.29
CA VAL A 316 -80.87 42.26 -38.25
C VAL A 316 -81.98 41.95 -39.27
N GLN A 317 -82.03 40.74 -39.82
CA GLN A 317 -83.11 40.32 -40.74
C GLN A 317 -84.49 40.34 -40.06
N LEU A 318 -84.59 39.92 -38.79
CA LEU A 318 -85.83 40.00 -38.02
C LEU A 318 -86.21 41.45 -37.72
N GLN A 319 -85.25 42.34 -37.45
CA GLN A 319 -85.51 43.77 -37.32
C GLN A 319 -86.00 44.40 -38.64
N GLU A 320 -85.47 43.97 -39.78
CA GLU A 320 -85.95 44.41 -41.09
C GLU A 320 -87.35 43.86 -41.42
N ARG A 321 -87.64 42.59 -41.16
CA ARG A 321 -88.99 42.00 -41.31
C ARG A 321 -90.00 42.70 -40.41
N ASN A 322 -89.71 42.86 -39.12
CA ASN A 322 -90.59 43.55 -38.18
C ASN A 322 -90.81 45.02 -38.59
N LYS A 323 -89.81 45.68 -39.19
CA LYS A 323 -89.97 47.03 -39.74
C LYS A 323 -90.89 47.03 -40.97
N GLN A 324 -90.70 46.09 -41.90
CA GLN A 324 -91.58 45.91 -43.07
C GLN A 324 -93.02 45.60 -42.65
N GLU A 325 -93.22 44.73 -41.66
CA GLU A 325 -94.53 44.42 -41.09
C GLU A 325 -95.16 45.64 -40.39
N LEU A 326 -94.40 46.42 -39.63
CA LEU A 326 -94.89 47.68 -39.04
C LEU A 326 -95.26 48.72 -40.11
N ASP A 327 -94.51 48.82 -41.20
CA ASP A 327 -94.81 49.74 -42.29
C ASP A 327 -96.03 49.24 -43.12
N LEU A 328 -96.20 47.93 -43.30
CA LEU A 328 -97.42 47.33 -43.86
C LEU A 328 -98.65 47.55 -42.96
N LEU A 329 -98.52 47.37 -41.64
CA LEU A 329 -99.59 47.66 -40.68
C LEU A 329 -99.95 49.15 -40.67
N ARG A 330 -98.97 50.06 -40.82
CA ARG A 330 -99.24 51.49 -40.98
C ARG A 330 -100.03 51.80 -42.24
N ILE A 331 -99.69 51.14 -43.36
CA ILE A 331 -100.45 51.26 -44.62
C ILE A 331 -101.87 50.74 -44.42
N GLN A 332 -102.06 49.54 -43.84
CA GLN A 332 -103.38 48.96 -43.58
C GLN A 332 -104.23 49.82 -42.62
N ILE A 333 -103.63 50.43 -41.59
CA ILE A 333 -104.31 51.35 -40.69
C ILE A 333 -104.71 52.64 -41.41
N ALA A 334 -103.86 53.17 -42.29
CA ALA A 334 -104.18 54.35 -43.11
C ALA A 334 -105.30 54.04 -44.11
N GLU A 335 -105.25 52.89 -44.79
CA GLU A 335 -106.29 52.43 -45.72
C GLU A 335 -107.62 52.15 -44.99
N ALA A 336 -107.58 51.56 -43.80
CA ALA A 336 -108.76 51.35 -42.96
C ALA A 336 -109.37 52.68 -42.49
N ALA A 337 -108.53 53.64 -42.07
CA ALA A 337 -108.97 54.98 -41.69
C ALA A 337 -109.55 55.76 -42.89
N ASP A 338 -108.95 55.66 -44.08
CA ASP A 338 -109.48 56.25 -45.31
C ASP A 338 -110.80 55.58 -45.75
N PHE A 339 -110.93 54.26 -45.57
CA PHE A 339 -112.18 53.55 -45.81
C PHE A 339 -113.27 53.96 -44.81
N GLU A 340 -112.91 54.12 -43.53
CA GLU A 340 -113.83 54.60 -42.49
C GLU A 340 -114.25 56.06 -42.75
N ILE A 341 -113.33 56.93 -43.16
CA ILE A 341 -113.62 58.30 -43.63
C ILE A 341 -114.52 58.28 -44.87
N GLN A 342 -114.30 57.37 -45.83
CA GLN A 342 -115.21 57.20 -46.96
C GLN A 342 -116.61 56.71 -46.52
N MET A 343 -116.70 55.80 -45.56
CA MET A 343 -117.97 55.33 -45.03
C MET A 343 -118.70 56.43 -44.27
N ILE A 344 -118.01 57.22 -43.44
CA ILE A 344 -118.56 58.40 -42.77
C ILE A 344 -119.02 59.46 -43.77
N ARG A 345 -118.27 59.67 -44.87
CA ARG A 345 -118.72 60.54 -45.97
C ARG A 345 -119.96 59.99 -46.66
N ARG A 346 -120.00 58.69 -47.00
CA ARG A 346 -121.19 58.05 -47.60
C ARG A 346 -122.42 58.09 -46.69
N THR A 347 -122.29 57.86 -45.39
CA THR A 347 -123.41 57.94 -44.45
C THR A 347 -123.87 59.38 -44.23
N ARG A 348 -122.95 60.34 -44.17
CA ARG A 348 -123.28 61.77 -44.21
C ARG A 348 -124.01 62.15 -45.50
N ASP A 349 -123.53 61.71 -46.65
CA ASP A 349 -124.09 62.07 -47.96
C ASP A 349 -125.45 61.39 -48.19
N LEU A 350 -125.64 60.18 -47.64
CA LEU A 350 -126.95 59.54 -47.51
C LEU A 350 -127.89 60.31 -46.58
N ALA A 351 -127.42 60.74 -45.40
CA ALA A 351 -128.22 61.54 -44.47
C ALA A 351 -128.58 62.93 -45.02
N VAL A 352 -127.70 63.55 -45.82
CA VAL A 352 -128.00 64.77 -46.59
C VAL A 352 -129.02 64.47 -47.69
N SER A 353 -128.88 63.36 -48.44
CA SER A 353 -129.88 62.95 -49.43
C SER A 353 -131.24 62.63 -48.80
N GLU A 354 -131.28 62.07 -47.60
CA GLU A 354 -132.51 61.82 -46.84
C GLU A 354 -133.09 63.11 -46.24
N TYR A 355 -132.25 64.04 -45.81
CA TYR A 355 -132.68 65.40 -45.43
C TYR A 355 -133.29 66.14 -46.63
N ASP A 356 -132.67 66.11 -47.80
CA ASP A 356 -133.17 66.74 -49.02
C ASP A 356 -134.48 66.08 -49.47
N LYS A 357 -134.58 64.75 -49.42
CA LYS A 357 -135.84 64.02 -49.67
C LYS A 357 -136.92 64.37 -48.65
N ALA A 358 -136.58 64.53 -47.38
CA ALA A 358 -137.50 64.96 -46.34
C ALA A 358 -137.92 66.44 -46.53
N GLN A 359 -137.03 67.30 -47.04
CA GLN A 359 -137.31 68.70 -47.33
C GLN A 359 -138.21 68.85 -48.56
N VAL A 360 -138.00 68.04 -49.61
CA VAL A 360 -138.91 67.90 -50.76
C VAL A 360 -140.25 67.34 -50.29
N ALA A 361 -140.28 66.25 -49.52
CA ALA A 361 -141.51 65.71 -48.94
C ALA A 361 -142.24 66.72 -48.02
N LEU A 362 -141.53 67.64 -47.37
CA LEU A 362 -142.11 68.71 -46.56
C LEU A 362 -142.62 69.90 -47.41
N GLN A 363 -142.08 70.13 -48.61
CA GLN A 363 -142.68 71.03 -49.61
C GLN A 363 -143.90 70.38 -50.29
N GLU A 364 -143.81 69.12 -50.67
CA GLU A 364 -144.92 68.34 -51.23
C GLU A 364 -146.06 68.21 -50.20
N SER A 365 -145.76 67.96 -48.93
CA SER A 365 -146.73 67.95 -47.84
C SER A 365 -147.32 69.35 -47.55
N ARG A 366 -146.60 70.45 -47.85
CA ARG A 366 -147.16 71.81 -47.79
C ARG A 366 -148.11 72.08 -48.95
N THR A 367 -147.76 71.70 -50.18
CA THR A 367 -148.68 71.82 -51.34
C THR A 367 -149.89 70.88 -51.23
N GLN A 368 -149.69 69.67 -50.68
CA GLN A 368 -150.79 68.76 -50.34
C GLN A 368 -151.63 69.31 -49.18
N LYS A 369 -151.06 70.02 -48.20
CA LYS A 369 -151.83 70.67 -47.13
C LYS A 369 -152.70 71.82 -47.64
N GLU A 370 -152.26 72.55 -48.67
CA GLU A 370 -153.08 73.57 -49.34
C GLU A 370 -154.22 72.92 -50.15
N GLN A 371 -153.92 71.88 -50.92
CA GLN A 371 -154.94 71.07 -51.64
C GLN A 371 -155.91 70.33 -50.70
N LEU A 372 -155.44 69.93 -49.51
CA LEU A 372 -156.26 69.28 -48.49
C LEU A 372 -157.13 70.27 -47.70
N ILE A 373 -156.84 71.59 -47.69
CA ILE A 373 -157.77 72.57 -47.12
C ILE A 373 -159.03 72.71 -48.00
N GLU A 374 -158.88 72.59 -49.32
CA GLU A 374 -160.04 72.49 -50.22
C GLU A 374 -160.76 71.14 -50.09
N ARG A 375 -160.01 70.02 -50.03
CA ARG A 375 -160.61 68.67 -49.97
C ARG A 375 -161.20 68.29 -48.60
N ILE A 376 -160.78 68.93 -47.50
CA ILE A 376 -161.32 68.71 -46.14
C ILE A 376 -162.69 69.39 -45.93
N ASN A 377 -163.10 70.31 -46.81
CA ASN A 377 -164.48 70.79 -46.86
C ASN A 377 -165.44 69.80 -47.57
N GLU A 378 -164.92 68.81 -48.31
CA GLU A 378 -165.74 67.85 -49.07
C GLU A 378 -165.78 66.46 -48.44
N LEU A 379 -164.68 65.99 -47.82
CA LEU A 379 -164.56 64.60 -47.34
C LEU A 379 -164.16 64.52 -45.85
N LYS A 380 -164.87 65.31 -45.03
CA LYS A 380 -165.11 65.03 -43.61
C LYS A 380 -166.57 64.66 -43.32
N LEU A 381 -167.18 63.92 -44.24
CA LEU A 381 -168.07 62.83 -43.86
C LEU A 381 -167.22 61.56 -43.80
N GLU A 382 -167.31 60.81 -42.69
CA GLU A 382 -166.74 59.46 -42.47
C GLU A 382 -165.19 59.35 -42.52
N ASN A 383 -164.51 59.49 -41.37
CA ASN A 383 -164.21 58.43 -40.37
C ASN A 383 -163.27 57.32 -40.93
N ALA A 384 -161.97 57.26 -40.61
CA ALA A 384 -161.28 57.14 -39.30
C ALA A 384 -161.10 55.69 -38.78
N LYS A 385 -159.86 55.47 -38.28
CA LYS A 385 -159.30 54.47 -37.30
C LYS A 385 -158.26 53.51 -37.91
N ASN A 386 -157.08 53.21 -37.34
CA ASN A 386 -156.49 53.33 -35.98
C ASN A 386 -154.91 53.29 -36.07
N LEU A 387 -154.11 53.97 -35.21
CA LEU A 387 -153.37 53.52 -33.98
C LEU A 387 -152.33 52.36 -34.17
N SER A 388 -151.15 52.21 -33.51
CA SER A 388 -150.37 52.98 -32.48
C SER A 388 -148.89 52.44 -32.32
N GLU A 389 -148.05 53.14 -31.51
CA GLU A 389 -146.85 52.71 -30.70
C GLU A 389 -145.57 52.16 -31.41
N ASP A 390 -144.28 52.30 -31.04
CA ASP A 390 -143.46 52.63 -29.82
C ASP A 390 -143.05 51.42 -28.92
N GLY A 391 -141.80 51.24 -28.40
CA GLY A 391 -140.53 52.00 -28.52
C GLY A 391 -139.35 51.41 -27.66
N GLY A 392 -138.13 51.99 -27.69
CA GLY A 392 -137.04 51.77 -26.68
C GLY A 392 -135.72 51.06 -27.10
N VAL A 393 -134.59 51.40 -26.43
CA VAL A 393 -133.19 50.93 -26.69
C VAL A 393 -132.36 50.77 -25.39
N SER A 394 -131.59 49.68 -25.23
CA SER A 394 -130.32 49.55 -24.43
C SER A 394 -129.94 48.06 -24.16
N GLN A 395 -128.69 47.62 -23.86
CA GLN A 395 -127.34 48.18 -24.02
C GLN A 395 -126.28 47.05 -23.85
N ARG A 396 -125.18 47.08 -24.62
CA ARG A 396 -123.80 46.60 -24.33
C ARG A 396 -123.56 45.39 -23.37
N GLU A 397 -123.36 44.19 -23.93
CA GLU A 397 -122.56 43.08 -23.32
C GLU A 397 -121.90 42.18 -24.40
N SER A 398 -120.82 42.63 -25.08
CA SER A 398 -120.26 41.82 -26.20
C SER A 398 -118.75 41.94 -26.52
N GLU A 399 -117.92 42.57 -25.67
CA GLU A 399 -116.47 42.73 -25.96
C GLU A 399 -115.52 42.15 -24.89
N LEU A 400 -116.03 41.55 -23.81
CA LEU A 400 -115.22 40.95 -22.75
C LEU A 400 -114.94 39.44 -22.92
N GLN A 401 -115.03 38.91 -24.15
CA GLN A 401 -114.99 37.45 -24.40
C GLN A 401 -113.87 37.00 -25.36
N ARG A 402 -112.85 37.83 -25.63
CA ARG A 402 -111.69 37.45 -26.47
C ARG A 402 -110.30 37.52 -25.80
N VAL A 403 -110.23 37.84 -24.51
CA VAL A 403 -108.96 37.96 -23.76
C VAL A 403 -108.69 36.77 -22.81
N GLN A 404 -109.68 35.88 -22.61
CA GLN A 404 -109.53 34.71 -21.73
C GLN A 404 -108.91 33.46 -22.43
N GLU A 405 -108.84 33.42 -23.75
CA GLU A 405 -108.37 32.23 -24.48
C GLU A 405 -106.85 32.23 -24.75
N GLY A 406 -106.23 33.40 -24.95
CA GLY A 406 -104.78 33.50 -25.19
C GLY A 406 -103.92 33.15 -23.97
N THR A 407 -104.28 33.68 -22.80
CA THR A 407 -103.53 33.46 -21.54
C THR A 407 -103.59 32.03 -21.02
N TYR A 408 -104.55 31.22 -21.49
CA TYR A 408 -104.61 29.78 -21.18
C TYR A 408 -103.61 28.98 -22.03
N HIS A 409 -103.35 29.40 -23.27
CA HIS A 409 -102.46 28.69 -24.19
C HIS A 409 -100.98 28.82 -23.76
N ASP A 410 -100.53 30.03 -23.45
CA ASP A 410 -99.14 30.30 -23.03
C ASP A 410 -98.80 29.61 -21.68
N LEU A 411 -99.77 29.55 -20.76
CA LEU A 411 -99.63 28.81 -19.50
C LEU A 411 -99.54 27.28 -19.71
N CYS A 412 -100.20 26.77 -20.75
CA CYS A 412 -100.09 25.37 -21.17
C CYS A 412 -98.75 25.08 -21.85
N GLN A 413 -98.26 25.95 -22.72
CA GLN A 413 -96.96 25.85 -23.38
C GLN A 413 -95.83 25.79 -22.33
N ALA A 414 -95.79 26.75 -21.39
CA ALA A 414 -94.80 26.79 -20.31
C ALA A 414 -94.87 25.58 -19.35
N LYS A 415 -96.06 24.97 -19.18
CA LYS A 415 -96.23 23.70 -18.44
C LYS A 415 -95.67 22.50 -19.20
N ILE A 416 -95.77 22.47 -20.52
CA ILE A 416 -95.19 21.41 -21.36
C ILE A 416 -93.66 21.52 -21.35
N GLU A 417 -93.10 22.72 -21.51
CA GLU A 417 -91.66 22.94 -21.44
C GLU A 417 -91.07 22.58 -20.07
N ASN A 418 -91.73 22.97 -18.98
CA ASN A 418 -91.33 22.52 -17.64
C ASN A 418 -91.41 21.00 -17.47
N LYS A 419 -92.41 20.32 -18.05
CA LYS A 419 -92.46 18.84 -18.05
C LYS A 419 -91.28 18.24 -18.82
N VAL A 420 -90.97 18.75 -20.02
CA VAL A 420 -89.85 18.26 -20.85
C VAL A 420 -88.51 18.48 -20.15
N LEU A 421 -88.30 19.63 -19.49
CA LEU A 421 -87.10 19.88 -18.69
C LEU A 421 -87.05 18.98 -17.43
N THR A 422 -88.18 18.74 -16.77
CA THR A 422 -88.27 17.81 -15.64
C THR A 422 -87.99 16.37 -16.05
N GLU A 423 -88.44 15.92 -17.22
CA GLU A 423 -88.13 14.59 -17.75
C GLU A 423 -86.69 14.46 -18.25
N LYS A 424 -86.12 15.50 -18.90
CA LYS A 424 -84.68 15.53 -19.18
C LYS A 424 -83.87 15.41 -17.89
N LEU A 425 -84.19 16.20 -16.87
CA LEU A 425 -83.48 16.16 -15.59
C LEU A 425 -83.62 14.78 -14.92
N LYS A 426 -84.82 14.19 -14.89
CA LYS A 426 -85.01 12.79 -14.44
C LYS A 426 -84.18 11.79 -15.24
N SER A 427 -84.11 11.91 -16.57
CA SER A 427 -83.31 11.01 -17.41
C SER A 427 -81.80 11.14 -17.16
N SER A 428 -81.30 12.36 -16.93
CA SER A 428 -79.90 12.61 -16.56
C SER A 428 -79.60 12.07 -15.15
N THR A 429 -80.48 12.28 -14.17
CA THR A 429 -80.33 11.69 -12.84
C THR A 429 -80.36 10.16 -12.89
N GLN A 430 -81.25 9.56 -13.71
CA GLN A 430 -81.32 8.11 -13.88
C GLN A 430 -80.06 7.55 -14.57
N ASN A 431 -79.45 8.29 -15.50
CA ASN A 431 -78.19 7.88 -16.13
C ASN A 431 -76.98 8.04 -15.19
N LEU A 432 -76.95 9.06 -14.33
CA LEU A 432 -75.95 9.17 -13.26
C LEU A 432 -76.07 8.02 -12.27
N LEU A 433 -77.28 7.71 -11.78
CA LEU A 433 -77.52 6.56 -10.89
C LEU A 433 -77.15 5.21 -11.55
N LYS A 434 -77.32 5.07 -12.87
CA LYS A 434 -76.81 3.90 -13.62
C LYS A 434 -75.29 3.85 -13.60
N LEU A 435 -74.60 4.95 -13.93
CA LEU A 435 -73.13 5.00 -13.88
C LEU A 435 -72.59 4.71 -12.46
N GLU A 436 -73.24 5.24 -11.42
CA GLU A 436 -72.89 4.95 -10.02
C GLU A 436 -73.12 3.47 -9.69
N SER A 437 -74.18 2.84 -10.21
CA SER A 437 -74.43 1.40 -10.04
C SER A 437 -73.44 0.52 -10.81
N GLU A 438 -73.00 0.95 -12.00
CA GLU A 438 -71.99 0.26 -12.79
C GLU A 438 -70.59 0.39 -12.16
N PHE A 439 -70.25 1.58 -11.65
CA PHE A 439 -69.00 1.83 -10.93
C PHE A 439 -68.93 1.05 -9.60
N THR A 440 -70.00 1.07 -8.81
CA THR A 440 -70.05 0.29 -7.56
C THR A 440 -70.02 -1.22 -7.83
N LYS A 441 -70.62 -1.70 -8.92
CA LYS A 441 -70.48 -3.09 -9.36
C LYS A 441 -69.02 -3.42 -9.73
N ALA A 442 -68.36 -2.62 -10.57
CA ALA A 442 -66.97 -2.85 -10.94
C ALA A 442 -66.02 -2.85 -9.72
N VAL A 443 -66.23 -1.95 -8.75
CA VAL A 443 -65.48 -1.95 -7.48
C VAL A 443 -65.73 -3.22 -6.65
N LEU A 444 -66.92 -3.81 -6.73
CA LEU A 444 -67.27 -5.04 -6.02
C LEU A 444 -66.67 -6.27 -6.72
N ASP A 445 -66.72 -6.32 -8.06
CA ASP A 445 -66.08 -7.36 -8.87
C ASP A 445 -64.56 -7.40 -8.62
N PHE A 446 -63.87 -6.25 -8.62
CA PHE A 446 -62.43 -6.17 -8.28
C PHE A 446 -62.11 -6.60 -6.84
N LYS A 447 -63.02 -6.38 -5.87
CA LYS A 447 -62.83 -6.88 -4.50
C LYS A 447 -62.92 -8.41 -4.43
N LEU A 448 -63.87 -9.01 -5.15
CA LEU A 448 -64.02 -10.46 -5.22
C LEU A 448 -62.80 -11.12 -5.90
N GLU A 449 -62.26 -10.52 -6.97
CA GLU A 449 -61.01 -10.98 -7.59
C GLU A 449 -59.83 -10.93 -6.61
N LEU A 450 -59.71 -9.84 -5.83
CA LEU A 450 -58.64 -9.67 -4.85
C LEU A 450 -58.77 -10.62 -3.65
N GLU A 451 -59.99 -10.91 -3.18
CA GLU A 451 -60.27 -11.93 -2.17
C GLU A 451 -59.99 -13.36 -2.70
N GLY A 452 -60.28 -13.64 -3.96
CA GLY A 452 -59.95 -14.92 -4.61
C GLY A 452 -58.43 -15.13 -4.75
N ALA A 453 -57.71 -14.09 -5.16
CA ALA A 453 -56.25 -14.10 -5.24
C ALA A 453 -55.59 -14.29 -3.87
N ASN A 454 -56.06 -13.58 -2.84
CA ASN A 454 -55.59 -13.75 -1.46
C ASN A 454 -55.90 -15.14 -0.89
N SER A 455 -57.08 -15.70 -1.20
CA SER A 455 -57.43 -17.07 -0.79
C SER A 455 -56.53 -18.12 -1.45
N SER A 456 -56.18 -17.93 -2.72
CA SER A 456 -55.21 -18.77 -3.44
C SER A 456 -53.80 -18.66 -2.84
N LEU A 457 -53.34 -17.43 -2.56
CA LEU A 457 -52.05 -17.18 -1.90
C LEU A 457 -51.98 -17.86 -0.53
N HIS A 458 -53.03 -17.74 0.28
CA HIS A 458 -53.11 -18.40 1.59
C HIS A 458 -53.12 -19.93 1.48
N HIS A 459 -53.79 -20.49 0.47
CA HIS A 459 -53.75 -21.93 0.20
C HIS A 459 -52.34 -22.42 -0.14
N TYR A 460 -51.59 -21.68 -0.98
CA TYR A 460 -50.19 -22.00 -1.27
C TYR A 460 -49.29 -21.89 -0.04
N GLN A 461 -49.45 -20.85 0.80
CA GLN A 461 -48.69 -20.70 2.04
C GLN A 461 -48.96 -21.83 3.03
N THR A 462 -50.23 -22.25 3.19
CA THR A 462 -50.59 -23.40 4.03
C THR A 462 -50.02 -24.70 3.45
N GLY A 463 -50.03 -24.87 2.13
CA GLY A 463 -49.39 -26.01 1.45
C GLY A 463 -47.87 -26.07 1.68
N GLU A 464 -47.19 -24.92 1.62
CA GLU A 464 -45.76 -24.81 1.92
C GLU A 464 -45.46 -25.13 3.40
N GLN A 465 -46.27 -24.63 4.33
CA GLN A 465 -46.14 -24.96 5.76
C GLN A 465 -46.33 -26.45 6.03
N LEU A 466 -47.37 -27.08 5.46
CA LEU A 466 -47.61 -28.52 5.59
C LEU A 466 -46.50 -29.36 4.94
N LEU A 467 -45.92 -28.90 3.83
CA LEU A 467 -44.77 -29.57 3.20
C LEU A 467 -43.53 -29.49 4.10
N ASN A 468 -43.23 -28.31 4.65
CA ASN A 468 -42.11 -28.10 5.56
C ASN A 468 -42.28 -28.91 6.86
N GLU A 469 -43.50 -28.99 7.40
CA GLU A 469 -43.82 -29.83 8.56
C GLU A 469 -43.71 -31.33 8.23
N ALA A 470 -44.17 -31.78 7.07
CA ALA A 470 -44.01 -33.16 6.62
C ALA A 470 -42.54 -33.55 6.42
N ILE A 471 -41.71 -32.63 5.91
CA ILE A 471 -40.25 -32.81 5.82
C ILE A 471 -39.63 -32.89 7.21
N LEU A 472 -39.95 -31.96 8.12
CA LEU A 472 -39.44 -32.01 9.50
C LEU A 472 -39.85 -33.29 10.22
N ASN A 473 -41.08 -33.75 10.05
CA ASN A 473 -41.60 -34.96 10.68
C ASN A 473 -41.00 -36.22 10.06
N THR A 474 -40.78 -36.29 8.75
CA THR A 474 -40.04 -37.41 8.14
C THR A 474 -38.56 -37.43 8.56
N CYS A 475 -37.90 -36.28 8.68
CA CYS A 475 -36.55 -36.20 9.24
C CYS A 475 -36.48 -36.68 10.71
N LYS A 476 -37.48 -36.34 11.54
CA LYS A 476 -37.58 -36.84 12.94
C LYS A 476 -37.86 -38.35 13.02
N VAL A 477 -38.75 -38.86 12.17
CA VAL A 477 -39.04 -40.31 12.13
C VAL A 477 -37.82 -41.10 11.65
N LEU A 478 -37.04 -40.54 10.72
CA LEU A 478 -35.78 -41.16 10.25
C LEU A 478 -34.63 -41.06 11.26
N SER A 479 -34.69 -40.18 12.27
CA SER A 479 -33.71 -40.17 13.37
C SER A 479 -34.04 -41.13 14.52
N ASP A 480 -35.32 -41.49 14.73
CA ASP A 480 -35.76 -42.24 15.91
C ASP A 480 -36.30 -43.67 15.65
N VAL A 481 -36.47 -44.11 14.39
CA VAL A 481 -37.04 -45.45 14.10
C VAL A 481 -35.96 -46.49 13.77
N ASN A 482 -35.81 -47.44 14.70
CA ASN A 482 -35.05 -48.68 14.51
C ASN A 482 -35.83 -49.65 13.60
N TYR A 483 -35.25 -50.03 12.46
CA TYR A 483 -35.92 -50.60 11.28
C TYR A 483 -36.22 -52.12 11.36
N GLU A 484 -36.93 -52.63 12.39
CA GLU A 484 -37.22 -54.08 12.48
C GLU A 484 -38.69 -54.52 12.64
N ALA A 485 -39.66 -53.66 12.99
CA ALA A 485 -41.05 -54.13 13.15
C ALA A 485 -42.14 -53.07 12.97
N ALA A 486 -42.83 -53.08 11.81
CA ALA A 486 -44.26 -52.77 11.69
C ALA A 486 -44.81 -52.92 10.25
N PHE A 487 -45.57 -54.01 10.00
CA PHE A 487 -46.74 -54.10 9.10
C PHE A 487 -46.63 -53.65 7.62
N GLY A 488 -47.42 -54.18 6.68
CA GLY A 488 -48.57 -55.08 6.74
C GLY A 488 -49.54 -54.71 5.62
N GLU A 489 -50.11 -55.70 4.95
CA GLU A 489 -51.07 -55.56 3.83
C GLU A 489 -52.33 -54.75 4.28
N SER A 490 -53.07 -54.00 3.45
CA SER A 490 -53.34 -54.10 2.00
C SER A 490 -53.82 -52.74 1.42
N GLU A 491 -54.22 -52.70 0.14
CA GLU A 491 -54.96 -51.61 -0.54
C GLU A 491 -54.25 -50.27 -0.87
N VAL A 492 -52.92 -50.24 -1.04
CA VAL A 492 -52.23 -49.13 -1.75
C VAL A 492 -51.47 -49.60 -3.00
N VAL A 493 -51.75 -50.82 -3.47
CA VAL A 493 -50.87 -51.58 -4.38
C VAL A 493 -50.61 -50.86 -5.72
N CYS A 494 -51.60 -50.28 -6.41
CA CYS A 494 -51.35 -49.68 -7.73
C CYS A 494 -50.56 -48.35 -7.69
N SER A 495 -50.69 -47.54 -6.63
CA SER A 495 -49.90 -46.30 -6.45
C SER A 495 -48.55 -46.60 -5.77
N MET A 496 -48.49 -47.64 -4.95
CA MET A 496 -47.22 -48.15 -4.43
C MET A 496 -46.42 -48.90 -5.48
N GLN A 497 -46.98 -49.53 -6.51
CA GLN A 497 -46.20 -50.30 -7.51
C GLN A 497 -45.13 -49.41 -8.17
N GLY A 498 -45.50 -48.25 -8.70
CA GLY A 498 -44.54 -47.31 -9.31
C GLY A 498 -43.55 -46.73 -8.30
N LYS A 499 -43.98 -46.48 -7.05
CA LYS A 499 -43.07 -46.06 -5.98
C LYS A 499 -42.14 -47.19 -5.52
N LEU A 500 -42.59 -48.44 -5.56
CA LEU A 500 -41.83 -49.65 -5.24
C LEU A 500 -40.85 -49.99 -6.34
N ASP A 501 -41.16 -49.74 -7.62
CA ASP A 501 -40.21 -49.88 -8.72
C ASP A 501 -39.11 -48.80 -8.63
N ILE A 502 -39.47 -47.57 -8.24
CA ILE A 502 -38.52 -46.50 -7.94
C ILE A 502 -37.67 -46.88 -6.70
N ILE A 503 -38.28 -47.34 -5.60
CA ILE A 503 -37.55 -47.79 -4.39
C ILE A 503 -36.71 -49.05 -4.68
N SER A 504 -37.15 -49.95 -5.55
CA SER A 504 -36.43 -51.15 -5.99
C SER A 504 -35.22 -50.80 -6.85
N THR A 505 -35.36 -49.85 -7.77
CA THR A 505 -34.24 -49.34 -8.56
C THR A 505 -33.25 -48.55 -7.71
N PHE A 506 -33.72 -47.72 -6.76
CA PHE A 506 -32.86 -47.10 -5.75
C PHE A 506 -32.18 -48.11 -4.83
N SER A 507 -32.88 -49.15 -4.38
CA SER A 507 -32.32 -50.22 -3.53
C SER A 507 -31.26 -51.04 -4.27
N LYS A 508 -31.50 -51.41 -5.54
CA LYS A 508 -30.49 -52.03 -6.42
C LYS A 508 -29.29 -51.12 -6.62
N ARG A 509 -29.50 -49.83 -6.88
CA ARG A 509 -28.42 -48.85 -7.06
C ARG A 509 -27.63 -48.61 -5.78
N TYR A 510 -28.29 -48.55 -4.63
CA TYR A 510 -27.68 -48.48 -3.31
C TYR A 510 -26.84 -49.73 -3.01
N LYS A 511 -27.36 -50.92 -3.32
CA LYS A 511 -26.62 -52.18 -3.15
C LYS A 511 -25.38 -52.25 -4.04
N MET A 512 -25.48 -51.89 -5.32
CA MET A 512 -24.32 -51.78 -6.21
C MET A 512 -23.30 -50.74 -5.70
N LEU A 513 -23.76 -49.60 -5.19
CA LEU A 513 -22.89 -48.58 -4.60
C LEU A 513 -22.20 -49.09 -3.32
N GLN A 514 -22.91 -49.85 -2.48
CA GLN A 514 -22.39 -50.49 -1.27
C GLN A 514 -21.37 -51.58 -1.59
N GLU A 515 -21.60 -52.38 -2.64
CA GLU A 515 -20.64 -53.38 -3.14
C GLU A 515 -19.39 -52.68 -3.72
N HIS A 516 -19.55 -51.58 -4.46
CA HIS A 516 -18.44 -50.77 -4.93
C HIS A 516 -17.65 -50.11 -3.77
N PHE A 517 -18.33 -49.62 -2.73
CA PHE A 517 -17.65 -49.11 -1.53
C PHE A 517 -16.82 -50.19 -0.84
N LYS A 518 -17.36 -51.41 -0.68
CA LYS A 518 -16.60 -52.56 -0.13
C LYS A 518 -15.40 -52.94 -1.00
N SER A 519 -15.53 -52.87 -2.33
CA SER A 519 -14.40 -53.10 -3.25
C SER A 519 -13.31 -52.05 -3.04
N VAL A 520 -13.67 -50.76 -3.02
CA VAL A 520 -12.74 -49.65 -2.80
C VAL A 520 -12.10 -49.71 -1.41
N GLU A 521 -12.82 -50.13 -0.36
CA GLU A 521 -12.25 -50.34 0.97
C GLU A 521 -11.24 -51.49 0.99
N SER A 522 -11.52 -52.60 0.30
CA SER A 522 -10.57 -53.71 0.19
C SER A 522 -9.32 -53.31 -0.61
N GLU A 523 -9.48 -52.59 -1.72
CA GLU A 523 -8.36 -52.03 -2.49
C GLU A 523 -7.53 -51.07 -1.62
N ARG A 524 -8.17 -50.16 -0.87
CA ARG A 524 -7.50 -49.23 0.06
C ARG A 524 -6.65 -49.95 1.10
N GLU A 525 -7.15 -51.02 1.73
CA GLU A 525 -6.35 -51.77 2.71
C GLU A 525 -5.24 -52.58 2.03
N THR A 526 -5.41 -53.11 0.81
CA THR A 526 -4.30 -53.75 0.08
C THR A 526 -3.20 -52.75 -0.30
N LEU A 527 -3.54 -51.55 -0.74
CA LEU A 527 -2.58 -50.47 -1.03
C LEU A 527 -1.86 -50.01 0.24
N LYS A 528 -2.57 -49.89 1.36
CA LYS A 528 -1.98 -49.55 2.66
C LYS A 528 -0.98 -50.61 3.14
N LEU A 529 -1.26 -51.90 2.95
CA LEU A 529 -0.31 -52.98 3.21
C LEU A 529 0.92 -52.93 2.27
N GLN A 530 0.73 -52.55 1.00
CA GLN A 530 1.84 -52.35 0.07
C GLN A 530 2.72 -51.15 0.45
N ILE A 531 2.12 -50.05 0.94
CA ILE A 531 2.83 -48.88 1.45
C ILE A 531 3.68 -49.26 2.67
N LEU A 532 3.09 -49.91 3.68
CA LEU A 532 3.82 -50.40 4.87
C LEU A 532 5.00 -51.32 4.49
N GLY A 533 4.78 -52.25 3.55
CA GLY A 533 5.83 -53.13 3.03
C GLY A 533 6.88 -52.45 2.14
N ALA A 534 6.64 -51.21 1.70
CA ALA A 534 7.62 -50.37 1.01
C ALA A 534 8.40 -49.49 2.01
N GLU A 535 7.73 -48.95 3.02
CA GLU A 535 8.33 -48.22 4.15
C GLU A 535 9.35 -49.11 4.88
N GLU A 536 8.98 -50.35 5.25
CA GLU A 536 9.88 -51.29 5.91
C GLU A 536 11.14 -51.60 5.05
N LYS A 537 10.99 -51.69 3.71
CA LYS A 537 12.13 -51.87 2.80
C LYS A 537 13.01 -50.63 2.73
N MET A 538 12.41 -49.44 2.77
CA MET A 538 13.14 -48.17 2.77
C MET A 538 13.95 -48.02 4.06
N ASP A 539 13.36 -48.30 5.22
CA ASP A 539 14.05 -48.28 6.52
C ASP A 539 15.22 -49.28 6.57
N ASN A 540 15.01 -50.50 6.06
CA ASN A 540 16.08 -51.50 5.92
C ASN A 540 17.21 -51.04 4.98
N MET A 541 16.92 -50.26 3.94
CA MET A 541 17.97 -49.66 3.09
C MET A 541 18.67 -48.49 3.80
N ILE A 542 17.93 -47.64 4.50
CA ILE A 542 18.48 -46.53 5.29
C ILE A 542 19.45 -47.04 6.36
N GLN A 543 19.08 -48.09 7.11
CA GLN A 543 19.98 -48.73 8.08
C GLN A 543 21.24 -49.30 7.42
N LYS A 544 21.12 -49.93 6.24
CA LYS A 544 22.29 -50.44 5.50
C LYS A 544 23.21 -49.32 5.00
N MET A 545 22.67 -48.19 4.55
CA MET A 545 23.48 -47.01 4.20
C MET A 545 24.20 -46.45 5.43
N ALA A 546 23.51 -46.32 6.56
CA ALA A 546 24.09 -45.81 7.81
C ALA A 546 25.28 -46.66 8.30
N CYS A 547 25.26 -47.99 8.09
CA CYS A 547 26.41 -48.85 8.37
C CYS A 547 27.58 -48.66 7.39
N VAL A 548 27.31 -48.36 6.11
CA VAL A 548 28.35 -48.12 5.09
C VAL A 548 29.01 -46.75 5.26
N ASP A 549 28.27 -45.74 5.72
CA ASP A 549 28.81 -44.39 5.93
C ASP A 549 29.64 -44.23 7.23
N GLN A 550 29.78 -45.23 8.11
CA GLN A 550 30.57 -45.08 9.36
C GLN A 550 32.05 -44.70 9.14
N PRO A 551 32.85 -45.38 8.30
CA PRO A 551 34.24 -45.00 8.04
C PRO A 551 34.35 -43.66 7.30
N ARG A 552 33.38 -43.38 6.41
CA ARG A 552 33.30 -42.14 5.66
C ARG A 552 32.96 -40.95 6.56
N SER A 553 32.04 -41.12 7.50
CA SER A 553 31.66 -40.14 8.52
C SER A 553 32.86 -39.78 9.41
N PHE A 554 33.66 -40.77 9.85
CA PHE A 554 34.88 -40.49 10.61
C PHE A 554 35.90 -39.67 9.80
N LEU A 555 36.12 -40.03 8.53
CA LEU A 555 37.01 -39.27 7.62
C LEU A 555 36.48 -37.86 7.34
N VAL A 556 35.19 -37.71 7.06
CA VAL A 556 34.53 -36.41 6.83
C VAL A 556 34.60 -35.54 8.08
N ASN A 557 34.34 -36.09 9.28
CA ASN A 557 34.47 -35.34 10.54
C ASN A 557 35.92 -34.93 10.82
N SER A 558 36.90 -35.79 10.51
CA SER A 558 38.33 -35.45 10.62
C SER A 558 38.73 -34.34 9.65
N ILE A 559 38.26 -34.39 8.40
CA ILE A 559 38.46 -33.34 7.39
C ILE A 559 37.78 -32.03 7.83
N LEU A 560 36.52 -32.07 8.25
CA LEU A 560 35.79 -30.90 8.75
C LEU A 560 36.45 -30.29 9.99
N GLN A 561 37.01 -31.10 10.88
CA GLN A 561 37.79 -30.60 12.01
C GLN A 561 39.08 -29.91 11.55
N LYS A 562 39.81 -30.47 10.59
CA LYS A 562 41.02 -29.85 10.02
C LYS A 562 40.71 -28.60 9.21
N GLU A 563 39.58 -28.56 8.49
CA GLU A 563 39.08 -27.36 7.85
C GLU A 563 38.72 -26.27 8.87
N LYS A 564 38.11 -26.65 10.01
CA LYS A 564 37.79 -25.70 11.08
C LYS A 564 39.06 -25.11 11.68
N GLU A 565 40.03 -25.94 12.02
CA GLU A 565 41.36 -25.50 12.50
C GLU A 565 42.05 -24.57 11.48
N LEU A 566 42.00 -24.91 10.19
CA LEU A 566 42.53 -24.07 9.11
C LEU A 566 41.79 -22.72 8.97
N LYS A 567 40.46 -22.72 9.06
CA LYS A 567 39.62 -21.50 9.04
C LYS A 567 39.92 -20.61 10.24
N GLU A 568 40.19 -21.17 11.42
CA GLU A 568 40.61 -20.42 12.61
C GLU A 568 42.04 -19.86 12.48
N ALA A 569 42.98 -20.63 11.91
CA ALA A 569 44.33 -20.17 11.59
C ALA A 569 44.34 -19.04 10.53
N LEU A 570 43.47 -19.10 9.53
CA LEU A 570 43.32 -18.03 8.53
C LEU A 570 42.74 -16.76 9.15
N ARG A 571 41.67 -16.86 9.96
CA ARG A 571 41.08 -15.70 10.68
C ARG A 571 42.08 -15.03 11.62
N THR A 572 42.89 -15.80 12.34
CA THR A 572 43.92 -15.24 13.24
C THR A 572 45.05 -14.58 12.45
N LYS A 573 45.46 -15.16 11.31
CA LYS A 573 46.39 -14.52 10.36
C LYS A 573 45.82 -13.19 9.83
N GLU A 574 44.58 -13.16 9.37
CA GLU A 574 43.90 -11.95 8.87
C GLU A 574 43.83 -10.86 9.95
N ALA A 575 43.38 -11.20 11.17
CA ALA A 575 43.34 -10.27 12.29
C ALA A 575 44.72 -9.70 12.68
N LEU A 576 45.81 -10.47 12.50
CA LEU A 576 47.18 -9.97 12.68
C LEU A 576 47.61 -9.04 11.54
N TRP A 577 47.20 -9.30 10.29
CA TRP A 577 47.43 -8.40 9.16
C TRP A 577 46.66 -7.09 9.28
N ASP A 578 45.43 -7.13 9.78
CA ASP A 578 44.63 -5.93 10.01
C ASP A 578 45.23 -5.07 11.13
N LYS A 579 45.64 -5.68 12.26
CA LYS A 579 46.41 -4.99 13.32
C LYS A 579 47.74 -4.41 12.81
N LEU A 580 48.42 -5.09 11.88
CA LEU A 580 49.63 -4.56 11.25
C LEU A 580 49.33 -3.37 10.33
N ARG A 581 48.23 -3.41 9.55
CA ARG A 581 47.78 -2.28 8.74
C ARG A 581 47.38 -1.08 9.60
N GLU A 582 46.64 -1.31 10.69
CA GLU A 582 46.27 -0.30 11.68
C GLU A 582 47.51 0.35 12.30
N ALA A 583 48.47 -0.45 12.80
CA ALA A 583 49.73 0.06 13.33
C ALA A 583 50.57 0.85 12.30
N ILE A 584 50.53 0.47 11.02
CA ILE A 584 51.16 1.24 9.93
C ILE A 584 50.41 2.55 9.68
N MET A 585 49.08 2.56 9.70
CA MET A 585 48.27 3.78 9.57
C MET A 585 48.51 4.74 10.73
N ASP A 586 48.55 4.25 11.96
CA ASP A 586 48.85 5.05 13.16
C ASP A 586 50.28 5.58 13.15
N LYS A 587 51.27 4.77 12.76
CA LYS A 587 52.65 5.24 12.52
C LYS A 587 52.68 6.36 11.49
N ASN A 588 51.94 6.24 10.39
CA ASN A 588 51.88 7.25 9.35
C ASN A 588 51.15 8.52 9.81
N LYS A 589 50.10 8.39 10.62
CA LYS A 589 49.37 9.50 11.26
C LYS A 589 50.27 10.23 12.27
N ALA A 590 51.01 9.50 13.10
CA ALA A 590 52.01 10.04 14.02
C ALA A 590 53.13 10.77 13.26
N ASN A 591 53.64 10.21 12.15
CA ASN A 591 54.63 10.86 11.30
C ASN A 591 54.12 12.18 10.69
N ARG A 592 52.87 12.21 10.20
CA ARG A 592 52.23 13.46 9.72
C ARG A 592 52.12 14.50 10.84
N ASN A 593 51.70 14.08 12.03
CA ASN A 593 51.62 14.98 13.20
C ASN A 593 53.00 15.51 13.63
N LEU A 594 54.03 14.67 13.63
CA LEU A 594 55.43 15.09 13.87
C LEU A 594 55.94 16.05 12.80
N GLN A 595 55.55 15.86 11.54
CA GLN A 595 55.91 16.77 10.45
C GLN A 595 55.19 18.12 10.57
N ASN A 596 53.92 18.13 10.97
CA ASN A 596 53.18 19.35 11.30
C ASN A 596 53.83 20.09 12.48
N LEU A 597 54.09 19.40 13.60
CA LEU A 597 54.79 19.96 14.76
C LEU A 597 56.19 20.52 14.40
N ARG A 598 56.94 19.86 13.51
CA ARG A 598 58.22 20.37 12.99
C ARG A 598 58.04 21.64 12.16
N ASN A 599 56.97 21.75 11.36
CA ASN A 599 56.66 22.94 10.58
C ASN A 599 56.21 24.10 11.50
N ASP A 600 55.40 23.83 12.51
CA ASP A 600 54.94 24.84 13.47
C ASP A 600 56.08 25.31 14.37
N LEU A 601 56.95 24.42 14.84
CA LEU A 601 58.16 24.79 15.58
C LEU A 601 59.12 25.60 14.70
N ARG A 602 59.24 25.28 13.40
CA ARG A 602 59.99 26.12 12.45
C ARG A 602 59.38 27.52 12.32
N ARG A 603 58.05 27.64 12.16
CA ARG A 603 57.35 28.95 12.11
C ARG A 603 57.58 29.76 13.40
N VAL A 604 57.57 29.13 14.56
CA VAL A 604 57.85 29.78 15.85
C VAL A 604 59.31 30.25 15.93
N LEU A 605 60.27 29.45 15.44
CA LEU A 605 61.68 29.86 15.36
C LEU A 605 61.91 30.99 14.35
N GLU A 606 61.23 30.97 13.20
CA GLU A 606 61.24 32.05 12.20
C GLU A 606 60.64 33.33 12.79
N ALA A 607 59.48 33.25 13.44
CA ALA A 607 58.86 34.37 14.15
C ALA A 607 59.77 34.94 15.25
N ARG A 608 60.46 34.07 15.99
CA ARG A 608 61.47 34.49 16.98
C ARG A 608 62.67 35.18 16.31
N GLY A 609 63.22 34.63 15.23
CA GLY A 609 64.29 35.26 14.47
C GLY A 609 63.91 36.64 13.91
N ASN A 610 62.66 36.78 13.46
CA ASN A 610 62.09 38.06 13.04
C ASN A 610 61.95 39.03 14.23
N MET A 611 61.53 38.57 15.41
CA MET A 611 61.47 39.37 16.63
C MET A 611 62.86 39.80 17.13
N ASP A 612 63.86 38.91 17.07
CA ASP A 612 65.25 39.22 17.41
C ASP A 612 65.85 40.23 16.38
N SER A 613 65.49 40.12 15.10
CA SER A 613 65.87 41.09 14.06
C SER A 613 65.18 42.46 14.25
N LEU A 614 63.88 42.48 14.56
CA LEU A 614 63.16 43.71 14.92
C LEU A 614 63.75 44.35 16.17
N LYS A 615 64.15 43.55 17.16
CA LYS A 615 64.84 44.02 18.36
C LYS A 615 66.19 44.66 18.01
N GLN A 616 66.97 44.05 17.12
CA GLN A 616 68.22 44.65 16.65
C GLN A 616 67.98 45.99 15.94
N ILE A 617 67.02 46.05 15.01
CA ILE A 617 66.63 47.30 14.32
C ILE A 617 66.16 48.37 15.34
N LEU A 618 65.40 47.98 16.36
CA LEU A 618 64.98 48.88 17.44
C LEU A 618 66.18 49.39 18.26
N MET A 619 67.17 48.54 18.57
CA MET A 619 68.40 48.97 19.24
C MET A 619 69.28 49.88 18.37
N GLU A 620 69.29 49.68 17.04
CA GLU A 620 69.97 50.56 16.08
C GLU A 620 69.25 51.92 15.89
N LYS A 621 67.92 51.97 16.05
CA LYS A 621 67.11 53.18 15.87
C LYS A 621 66.89 54.00 17.14
N ASP A 622 66.70 53.35 18.28
CA ASP A 622 66.57 54.00 19.60
C ASP A 622 67.18 53.09 20.70
N PRO A 623 68.45 53.33 21.10
CA PRO A 623 69.13 52.49 22.06
C PRO A 623 68.50 52.54 23.46
N ASN A 624 67.78 53.61 23.82
CA ASN A 624 67.12 53.72 25.12
C ASN A 624 65.88 52.81 25.17
N LEU A 625 65.08 52.81 24.11
CA LEU A 625 63.89 51.96 24.00
C LEU A 625 64.27 50.47 23.92
N GLY A 626 65.31 50.14 23.16
CA GLY A 626 65.83 48.77 23.02
C GLY A 626 66.39 48.19 24.32
N ASN A 627 67.01 49.02 25.17
CA ASN A 627 67.47 48.63 26.50
C ASN A 627 66.30 48.35 27.47
N ALA A 628 65.27 49.20 27.47
CA ALA A 628 64.08 49.00 28.30
C ALA A 628 63.30 47.71 27.93
N LEU A 629 63.16 47.42 26.64
CA LEU A 629 62.58 46.16 26.14
C LEU A 629 63.43 44.94 26.54
N SER A 630 64.76 45.07 26.49
CA SER A 630 65.67 44.01 26.92
C SER A 630 65.54 43.68 28.41
N GLN A 631 65.40 44.70 29.28
CA GLN A 631 65.11 44.49 30.70
C GLN A 631 63.75 43.81 30.93
N LYS A 632 62.67 44.25 30.27
CA LYS A 632 61.35 43.60 30.39
C LYS A 632 61.36 42.14 29.94
N LEU A 633 62.03 41.82 28.84
CA LEU A 633 62.20 40.43 28.38
C LEU A 633 63.05 39.60 29.37
N ALA A 634 64.10 40.17 29.97
CA ALA A 634 64.87 39.49 31.00
C ALA A 634 64.03 39.19 32.26
N THR A 635 63.14 40.09 32.68
CA THR A 635 62.22 39.83 33.80
C THR A 635 61.18 38.75 33.48
N LEU A 636 60.65 38.70 32.24
CA LEU A 636 59.72 37.64 31.83
C LEU A 636 60.38 36.27 31.76
N LYS A 637 61.67 36.20 31.37
CA LYS A 637 62.45 34.96 31.31
C LYS A 637 62.74 34.33 32.68
N ASN A 638 62.51 35.08 33.76
CA ASN A 638 62.66 34.62 35.15
C ASN A 638 61.31 34.28 35.82
N SER A 639 60.21 34.22 35.05
CA SER A 639 58.90 33.78 35.53
C SER A 639 58.87 32.24 35.71
N PRO A 640 58.37 31.69 36.84
CA PRO A 640 58.38 30.26 37.13
C PRO A 640 57.38 29.41 36.30
N LEU A 641 56.90 29.94 35.17
CA LEU A 641 55.98 29.28 34.24
C LEU A 641 56.64 28.92 32.88
N SER A 642 57.96 29.11 32.73
CA SER A 642 58.69 28.58 31.56
C SER A 642 59.05 27.10 31.75
N LEU A 643 58.18 26.23 31.23
CA LEU A 643 58.45 24.81 30.93
C LEU A 643 59.48 24.65 29.81
#